data_AF-A0A1B1BHN2-F1
#
_entry.id   AF-A0A1B1BHN2-F1
#
_cell.length_a   1.000
_cell.length_b   1.000
_cell.length_c   1.000
_cell.angle_alpha   90.00
_cell.angle_beta   90.00
_cell.angle_gamma   90.00
#
_symmetry.space_group_name_H-M   'P 1'
#
loop_
_entity.id
_entity.type
_entity.pdbx_description
1 polymer ?
#
loop_
_entity_poly.entity_id
_entity_poly.type
_entity_poly.pdbx_seq_one_letter_code
_entity_poly.pdbx_strand_id
1 'polypeptide(L)'
;MEGPEITFAETVIDNGKYGKRTIRFETGRLAQQAQGSAAAYIDEETMLLSATSASKQPKDNFDFFPLTIDVEERMYAAGRIPGSFFRREGRPSTEAILTCRLIDRPLRPSFVDGLRNEIQVVVTVLAIAPDEYYDVLAINAASMSTQIAGLPFSGPIGGVRVALIPDTNGSGQWVAFPKHSQVEEAVFSMVVAGRVVTDADGSEDVAIMMIEAEATDNAWTLIQGGAIKPNEEVIAEGIEASKPFIKQLIVAQQQVASAASKPTGNYPLFPPYTTEVYDAVAALAYDGLKDVYVIADKIARQDADDVLKASVKTAIAAKVEAGELPATANNQVGAAYKSVTKLVVRSRVLNEGVRMDGRGLADIRPLDAEVAVIPRVHGSAIFQRGETQILGVTTLNMLKLEQTIDSLSPVTKKRYMHNYNFPPYSTGETGRVGTPKRREIGHGALAERALVPVLPTREEFPYAIRQVSEALSSNGSTSMGSVCASTLSMLNAGVPLRAPVAGIAMGLISDTVDGQTRYAALTDILGAEDALGDMDFKVAGTSEFVTAIQLDTKLDGIPASVLAGALTQAKDARTTILAVLNAAIDKPDEMAPTAPRVISVQIPVDKIGELIGPKGKMINSIQDETGADISIEEDGTVYIGAVDGPSAEAARIMVNSVANPTNPEVGEQFLGTVVKIAAFGAFVSLLPGKDGLLHISEVRKLAGGKRVENVEDVLGVGQKVLVEITKIDDRGKLSLAPVLADEADTQGRDAASEGPEAPAEG
;
A
#
# COMPACT_ATOMS: atom_id res chain seq x y z
N MET A 1 29.29 -17.04 14.01
CA MET A 1 30.50 -16.77 14.83
C MET A 1 31.06 -18.08 15.38
N GLU A 2 32.31 -18.16 15.84
CA GLU A 2 32.89 -19.35 16.48
C GLU A 2 33.25 -19.09 17.95
N GLY A 3 32.94 -20.03 18.83
CA GLY A 3 33.25 -19.95 20.26
C GLY A 3 32.51 -21.02 21.08
N PRO A 4 33.10 -21.54 22.18
CA PRO A 4 32.47 -22.57 23.02
C PRO A 4 31.19 -22.09 23.74
N GLU A 5 31.00 -20.77 23.86
CA GLU A 5 29.81 -20.15 24.44
C GLU A 5 28.61 -20.08 23.47
N ILE A 6 28.81 -20.40 22.19
CA ILE A 6 27.78 -20.27 21.16
C ILE A 6 26.91 -21.52 21.13
N THR A 7 25.62 -21.33 21.41
CA THR A 7 24.60 -22.35 21.15
C THR A 7 23.86 -21.96 19.88
N PHE A 8 23.71 -22.89 18.94
CA PHE A 8 23.03 -22.63 17.68
C PHE A 8 22.24 -23.84 17.18
N ALA A 9 21.30 -23.56 16.28
CA ALA A 9 20.59 -24.56 15.48
C ALA A 9 20.32 -24.00 14.08
N GLU A 10 20.18 -24.89 13.12
CA GLU A 10 19.93 -24.55 11.72
C GLU A 10 18.78 -25.39 11.17
N THR A 11 18.01 -24.81 10.27
CA THR A 11 17.05 -25.53 9.44
C THR A 11 17.20 -25.13 7.98
N VAL A 12 16.99 -26.09 7.09
CA VAL A 12 17.10 -25.89 5.64
C VAL A 12 15.70 -25.97 5.03
N ILE A 13 15.25 -24.85 4.50
CA ILE A 13 14.00 -24.73 3.75
C ILE A 13 14.28 -25.12 2.30
N ASP A 14 13.68 -26.22 1.84
CA ASP A 14 13.83 -26.72 0.47
C ASP A 14 12.66 -26.26 -0.40
N ASN A 15 12.91 -25.33 -1.33
CA ASN A 15 11.92 -24.84 -2.28
C ASN A 15 11.98 -25.57 -3.64
N GLY A 16 12.65 -26.73 -3.72
CA GLY A 16 12.77 -27.50 -4.96
C GLY A 16 13.50 -26.70 -6.05
N LYS A 17 12.83 -26.43 -7.17
CA LYS A 17 13.43 -25.71 -8.32
C LYS A 17 13.85 -24.26 -8.00
N TYR A 18 13.31 -23.67 -6.93
CA TYR A 18 13.65 -22.32 -6.48
C TYR A 18 14.81 -22.29 -5.46
N GLY A 19 15.49 -23.41 -5.27
CA GLY A 19 16.68 -23.52 -4.43
C GLY A 19 16.37 -23.82 -2.96
N LYS A 20 17.40 -23.71 -2.12
CA LYS A 20 17.32 -23.95 -0.68
C LYS A 20 17.71 -22.69 0.07
N ARG A 21 17.09 -22.46 1.23
CA ARG A 21 17.42 -21.37 2.16
C ARG A 21 17.82 -21.97 3.50
N THR A 22 18.93 -21.53 4.08
CA THR A 22 19.38 -21.97 5.40
C THR A 22 19.10 -20.89 6.43
N ILE A 23 18.35 -21.24 7.47
CA ILE A 23 18.00 -20.35 8.57
C ILE A 23 18.75 -20.82 9.81
N ARG A 24 19.58 -19.94 10.37
CA ARG A 24 20.39 -20.22 11.57
C ARG A 24 19.95 -19.34 12.71
N PHE A 25 19.81 -19.92 13.90
CA PHE A 25 19.64 -19.20 15.17
C PHE A 25 20.84 -19.45 16.04
N GLU A 26 21.41 -18.40 16.64
CA GLU A 26 22.49 -18.54 17.63
C GLU A 26 22.34 -17.58 18.81
N THR A 27 22.90 -17.97 19.95
CA THR A 27 22.92 -17.17 21.17
C THR A 27 24.23 -17.38 21.94
N GLY A 28 24.45 -16.60 23.00
CA GLY A 28 25.57 -16.73 23.93
C GLY A 28 26.68 -15.71 23.72
N ARG A 29 26.90 -15.21 22.50
CA ARG A 29 28.01 -14.27 22.21
C ARG A 29 27.64 -12.79 22.31
N LEU A 30 26.52 -12.39 21.70
CA LEU A 30 26.13 -10.98 21.58
C LEU A 30 25.13 -10.56 22.66
N ALA A 31 25.16 -9.26 23.01
CA ALA A 31 24.24 -8.61 23.94
C ALA A 31 23.95 -9.40 25.23
N GLN A 32 24.99 -9.99 25.84
CA GLN A 32 24.90 -10.87 27.02
C GLN A 32 24.24 -10.24 28.26
N GLN A 33 24.12 -8.91 28.31
CA GLN A 33 23.41 -8.21 29.40
C GLN A 33 21.89 -8.26 29.27
N ALA A 34 21.35 -8.51 28.07
CA ALA A 34 19.92 -8.66 27.87
C ALA A 34 19.41 -9.93 28.57
N GLN A 35 18.13 -9.92 28.96
CA GLN A 35 17.50 -11.13 29.49
C GLN A 35 17.51 -12.25 28.46
N GLY A 36 17.27 -11.95 27.19
CA GLY A 36 17.53 -12.89 26.10
C GLY A 36 18.12 -12.19 24.89
N SER A 37 19.02 -12.85 24.18
CA SER A 37 19.59 -12.32 22.94
C SER A 37 19.84 -13.44 21.93
N ALA A 38 19.41 -13.23 20.69
CA ALA A 38 19.60 -14.16 19.60
C ALA A 38 20.09 -13.42 18.36
N ALA A 39 21.07 -13.98 17.66
CA ALA A 39 21.35 -13.63 16.28
C ALA A 39 20.66 -14.66 15.37
N ALA A 40 20.01 -14.16 14.32
CA ALA A 40 19.37 -15.00 13.31
C ALA A 40 19.96 -14.68 11.94
N TYR A 41 20.15 -15.72 11.12
CA TYR A 41 20.75 -15.59 9.79
C TYR A 41 19.88 -16.22 8.72
N ILE A 42 19.96 -15.65 7.53
CA ILE A 42 19.55 -16.30 6.29
C ILE A 42 20.79 -16.42 5.40
N ASP A 43 21.08 -17.64 4.95
CA ASP A 43 22.16 -17.98 4.01
C ASP A 43 23.52 -17.35 4.36
N GLU A 44 23.80 -17.20 5.67
CA GLU A 44 25.01 -16.60 6.26
C GLU A 44 25.24 -15.09 5.96
N GLU A 45 24.70 -14.55 4.87
CA GLU A 45 24.93 -13.16 4.44
C GLU A 45 24.01 -12.12 5.10
N THR A 46 22.78 -12.52 5.44
CA THR A 46 21.84 -11.65 6.16
C THR A 46 21.86 -12.00 7.63
N MET A 47 22.09 -11.02 8.51
CA MET A 47 22.20 -11.20 9.95
C MET A 47 21.39 -10.15 10.71
N LEU A 48 20.51 -10.62 11.59
CA LEU A 48 19.73 -9.81 12.51
C LEU A 48 20.11 -10.14 13.95
N LEU A 49 20.23 -9.12 14.80
CA LEU A 49 20.38 -9.28 16.24
C LEU A 49 19.08 -8.88 16.93
N SER A 50 18.50 -9.78 17.72
CA SER A 50 17.41 -9.47 18.62
C SER A 50 17.87 -9.52 20.08
N ALA A 51 17.47 -8.53 20.86
CA ALA A 51 17.69 -8.47 22.30
C ALA A 51 16.36 -8.15 23.01
N THR A 52 15.96 -9.05 23.92
CA THR A 52 14.77 -8.91 24.75
C THR A 52 15.18 -8.54 26.17
N SER A 53 14.62 -7.45 26.66
CA SER A 53 14.81 -6.96 28.02
C SER A 53 13.50 -6.83 28.75
N ALA A 54 13.51 -7.05 30.07
CA ALA A 54 12.35 -6.87 30.93
C ALA A 54 12.69 -6.03 32.15
N SER A 55 11.77 -5.16 32.56
CA SER A 55 11.91 -4.41 33.81
C SER A 55 11.86 -5.36 35.01
N LYS A 56 12.62 -5.05 36.05
CA LYS A 56 12.58 -5.82 37.32
C LYS A 56 11.26 -5.61 38.08
N GLN A 57 10.74 -4.38 38.04
CA GLN A 57 9.51 -3.99 38.71
C GLN A 57 8.38 -3.81 37.68
N PRO A 58 7.14 -4.23 38.00
CA PRO A 58 5.98 -3.94 37.18
C PRO A 58 5.69 -2.44 37.17
N LYS A 59 4.93 -1.99 36.17
CA LYS A 59 4.42 -0.62 36.09
C LYS A 59 3.01 -0.57 36.68
N ASP A 60 2.89 -0.11 37.92
CA ASP A 60 1.61 -0.12 38.65
C ASP A 60 0.54 0.79 38.02
N ASN A 61 0.97 1.85 37.32
CA ASN A 61 0.09 2.85 36.71
C ASN A 61 -0.49 2.44 35.34
N PHE A 62 -0.08 1.31 34.78
CA PHE A 62 -0.59 0.85 33.49
C PHE A 62 -1.70 -0.19 33.69
N ASP A 63 -2.78 -0.01 32.95
CA ASP A 63 -3.92 -0.92 32.83
C ASP A 63 -3.80 -1.87 31.62
N PHE A 64 -2.68 -1.81 30.89
CA PHE A 64 -2.36 -2.64 29.74
C PHE A 64 -0.98 -3.29 29.87
N PHE A 65 -0.71 -4.31 29.06
CA PHE A 65 0.60 -4.96 28.99
C PHE A 65 1.61 -4.12 28.17
N PRO A 66 2.66 -3.57 28.81
CA PRO A 66 3.63 -2.69 28.14
C PRO A 66 4.70 -3.47 27.37
N LEU A 67 4.31 -4.04 26.24
CA LEU A 67 5.22 -4.61 25.23
C LEU A 67 5.57 -3.58 24.16
N THR A 68 6.87 -3.34 23.97
CA THR A 68 7.42 -2.48 22.93
C THR A 68 8.34 -3.29 22.01
N ILE A 69 8.08 -3.20 20.71
CA ILE A 69 8.94 -3.77 19.67
C ILE A 69 9.60 -2.64 18.88
N ASP A 70 10.92 -2.68 18.72
CA ASP A 70 11.67 -1.73 17.89
C ASP A 70 12.52 -2.48 16.86
N VAL A 71 12.46 -2.03 15.61
CA VAL A 71 13.25 -2.54 14.50
C VAL A 71 14.17 -1.42 14.03
N GLU A 72 15.46 -1.64 14.19
CA GLU A 72 16.52 -0.69 13.89
C GLU A 72 17.23 -1.12 12.60
N GLU A 73 16.88 -0.45 11.51
CA GLU A 73 17.61 -0.56 10.24
C GLU A 73 18.91 0.23 10.35
N ARG A 74 20.04 -0.43 10.09
CA ARG A 74 21.35 0.21 10.05
C ARG A 74 21.82 0.26 8.61
N MET A 75 22.10 1.44 8.06
CA MET A 75 22.44 1.55 6.64
C MET A 75 23.76 0.85 6.29
N TYR A 76 24.64 0.69 7.29
CA TYR A 76 25.85 -0.13 7.15
C TYR A 76 25.54 -1.61 6.86
N ALA A 77 24.34 -2.10 7.18
CA ALA A 77 23.95 -3.48 6.89
C ALA A 77 23.95 -3.78 5.39
N ALA A 78 23.70 -2.74 4.57
CA ALA A 78 23.81 -2.77 3.12
C ALA A 78 25.09 -2.07 2.61
N GLY A 79 26.05 -1.78 3.48
CA GLY A 79 27.28 -1.06 3.13
C GLY A 79 27.08 0.41 2.70
N ARG A 80 25.98 1.05 3.10
CA ARG A 80 25.61 2.42 2.69
C ARG A 80 25.74 3.43 3.84
N ILE A 81 26.02 4.68 3.49
CA ILE A 81 25.90 5.83 4.40
C ILE A 81 24.49 6.43 4.21
N PRO A 82 23.75 6.76 5.29
CA PRO A 82 22.40 7.32 5.18
C PRO A 82 22.32 8.56 4.28
N GLY A 83 21.26 8.63 3.45
CA GLY A 83 20.98 9.75 2.56
C GLY A 83 20.55 11.03 3.28
N SER A 84 20.15 10.91 4.55
CA SER A 84 19.76 12.02 5.42
C SER A 84 20.83 13.13 5.50
N PHE A 85 20.40 14.37 5.74
CA PHE A 85 21.30 15.54 5.85
C PHE A 85 22.43 15.33 6.88
N PHE A 86 22.14 14.61 7.97
CA PHE A 86 23.09 14.33 9.05
C PHE A 86 23.96 13.09 8.81
N ARG A 87 23.76 12.35 7.70
CA ARG A 87 24.45 11.08 7.42
C ARG A 87 24.33 10.06 8.56
N ARG A 88 23.16 10.08 9.22
CA ARG A 88 22.81 9.23 10.37
C ARG A 88 21.37 8.75 10.22
N GLU A 89 21.08 7.55 10.70
CA GLU A 89 19.71 7.02 10.77
C GLU A 89 18.85 7.93 11.65
N GLY A 90 17.67 8.28 11.13
CA GLY A 90 16.74 9.21 11.76
C GLY A 90 15.51 8.51 12.33
N ARG A 91 14.33 9.01 11.97
CA ARG A 91 13.06 8.35 12.28
C ARG A 91 13.02 6.97 11.60
N PRO A 92 12.44 5.93 12.25
CA PRO A 92 12.21 4.64 11.63
C PRO A 92 11.48 4.77 10.28
N SER A 93 11.92 3.98 9.30
CA SER A 93 11.27 3.88 8.00
C SER A 93 9.86 3.27 8.13
N THR A 94 9.05 3.40 7.08
CA THR A 94 7.75 2.72 7.01
C THR A 94 7.92 1.21 7.15
N GLU A 95 8.91 0.63 6.48
CA GLU A 95 9.20 -0.81 6.52
C GLU A 95 9.55 -1.27 7.94
N ALA A 96 10.45 -0.56 8.63
CA ALA A 96 10.80 -0.86 10.02
C ALA A 96 9.57 -0.82 10.95
N ILE A 97 8.69 0.19 10.79
CA ILE A 97 7.45 0.31 11.58
C ILE A 97 6.47 -0.84 11.27
N LEU A 98 6.34 -1.24 10.01
CA LEU A 98 5.51 -2.38 9.62
C LEU A 98 6.08 -3.68 10.18
N THR A 99 7.40 -3.88 10.14
CA THR A 99 8.07 -5.03 10.75
C THR A 99 7.87 -5.07 12.27
N CYS A 100 7.94 -3.93 12.98
CA CYS A 100 7.58 -3.87 14.40
C CYS A 100 6.16 -4.42 14.64
N ARG A 101 5.20 -4.07 13.77
CA ARG A 101 3.82 -4.56 13.88
C ARG A 101 3.70 -6.04 13.56
N LEU A 102 4.41 -6.52 12.53
CA LEU A 102 4.45 -7.94 12.17
C LEU A 102 5.01 -8.81 13.30
N ILE A 103 5.94 -8.28 14.10
CA ILE A 103 6.46 -8.95 15.29
C ILE A 103 5.48 -8.85 16.47
N ASP A 104 4.97 -7.65 16.78
CA ASP A 104 4.11 -7.40 17.95
C ASP A 104 2.82 -8.23 17.91
N ARG A 105 2.18 -8.32 16.74
CA ARG A 105 0.88 -9.00 16.55
C ARG A 105 0.88 -10.46 17.03
N PRO A 106 1.81 -11.34 16.59
CA PRO A 106 1.88 -12.70 17.11
C PRO A 106 2.55 -12.82 18.49
N LEU A 107 3.51 -11.95 18.85
CA LEU A 107 4.20 -12.07 20.15
C LEU A 107 3.34 -11.67 21.34
N ARG A 108 2.54 -10.60 21.21
CA ARG A 108 1.72 -10.04 22.29
C ARG A 108 0.75 -11.03 22.94
N PRO A 109 -0.09 -11.78 22.18
CA PRO A 109 -1.01 -12.76 22.78
C PRO A 109 -0.31 -13.98 23.36
N SER A 110 0.98 -14.19 23.07
CA SER A 110 1.77 -15.30 23.64
C SER A 110 2.36 -14.99 25.02
N PHE A 111 2.13 -13.82 25.59
CA PHE A 111 2.47 -13.55 26.99
C PHE A 111 1.30 -13.91 27.91
N VAL A 112 1.61 -14.37 29.11
CA VAL A 112 0.58 -14.63 30.12
C VAL A 112 -0.20 -13.35 30.47
N ASP A 113 -1.52 -13.50 30.64
CA ASP A 113 -2.39 -12.40 31.03
C ASP A 113 -2.01 -11.79 32.39
N GLY A 114 -2.24 -10.48 32.50
CA GLY A 114 -1.96 -9.73 33.72
C GLY A 114 -0.50 -9.32 33.92
N LEU A 115 0.38 -9.57 32.95
CA LEU A 115 1.77 -9.11 33.01
C LEU A 115 1.85 -7.58 32.87
N ARG A 116 2.52 -6.93 33.83
CA ARG A 116 2.71 -5.45 33.86
C ARG A 116 4.18 -5.01 33.84
N ASN A 117 5.11 -5.95 33.72
CA ASN A 117 6.50 -5.62 33.50
C ASN A 117 6.69 -5.06 32.09
N GLU A 118 7.48 -4.00 31.98
CA GLU A 118 7.87 -3.42 30.70
C GLU A 118 8.79 -4.39 29.98
N ILE A 119 8.36 -4.84 28.81
CA ILE A 119 9.14 -5.75 27.96
C ILE A 119 9.47 -4.99 26.68
N GLN A 120 10.75 -4.96 26.35
CA GLN A 120 11.25 -4.36 25.13
C GLN A 120 12.01 -5.41 24.33
N VAL A 121 11.63 -5.57 23.06
CA VAL A 121 12.34 -6.38 22.08
C VAL A 121 12.91 -5.44 21.02
N VAL A 122 14.24 -5.38 20.94
CA VAL A 122 14.93 -4.58 19.93
C VAL A 122 15.56 -5.53 18.91
N VAL A 123 15.18 -5.39 17.65
CA VAL A 123 15.75 -6.12 16.52
C VAL A 123 16.58 -5.16 15.69
N THR A 124 17.87 -5.43 15.52
CA THR A 124 18.77 -4.63 14.69
C THR A 124 19.18 -5.43 13.46
N VAL A 125 18.99 -4.86 12.28
CA VAL A 125 19.50 -5.43 11.02
C VAL A 125 20.99 -5.09 10.92
N LEU A 126 21.86 -6.09 11.08
CA LEU A 126 23.31 -5.91 11.11
C LEU A 126 23.97 -6.12 9.75
N ALA A 127 23.44 -7.05 8.96
CA ALA A 127 23.84 -7.30 7.58
C ALA A 127 22.60 -7.72 6.78
N ILE A 128 22.50 -7.30 5.52
CA ILE A 128 21.43 -7.72 4.62
C ILE A 128 21.97 -7.90 3.21
N ALA A 129 21.69 -9.06 2.62
CA ALA A 129 21.98 -9.30 1.21
C ALA A 129 21.03 -8.44 0.33
N PRO A 130 21.49 -7.89 -0.81
CA PRO A 130 20.70 -6.92 -1.60
C PRO A 130 19.33 -7.39 -2.10
N ASP A 131 19.13 -8.70 -2.26
CA ASP A 131 17.92 -9.32 -2.82
C ASP A 131 17.05 -10.00 -1.73
N GLU A 132 17.20 -9.59 -0.47
CA GLU A 132 16.61 -10.24 0.70
C GLU A 132 15.56 -9.39 1.42
N TYR A 133 14.50 -10.07 1.91
CA TYR A 133 13.60 -9.53 2.93
C TYR A 133 14.07 -9.89 4.35
N TYR A 134 14.17 -8.90 5.24
CA TYR A 134 14.57 -9.14 6.63
C TYR A 134 13.39 -9.35 7.60
N ASP A 135 12.17 -8.98 7.20
CA ASP A 135 11.01 -8.86 8.07
C ASP A 135 10.62 -10.17 8.78
N VAL A 136 10.58 -11.28 8.04
CA VAL A 136 10.24 -12.59 8.60
C VAL A 136 11.39 -13.20 9.41
N LEU A 137 12.65 -12.90 9.08
CA LEU A 137 13.77 -13.24 9.96
C LEU A 137 13.68 -12.48 11.28
N ALA A 138 13.22 -11.22 11.25
CA ALA A 138 13.03 -10.40 12.43
C ALA A 138 11.99 -10.99 13.39
N ILE A 139 10.89 -11.56 12.87
CA ILE A 139 9.90 -12.30 13.67
C ILE A 139 10.55 -13.46 14.41
N ASN A 140 11.30 -14.29 13.69
CA ASN A 140 11.95 -15.45 14.29
C ASN A 140 13.05 -15.06 15.29
N ALA A 141 13.83 -14.02 15.00
CA ALA A 141 14.85 -13.50 15.91
C ALA A 141 14.23 -12.97 17.22
N ALA A 142 13.14 -12.21 17.11
CA ALA A 142 12.37 -11.69 18.24
C ALA A 142 11.73 -12.79 19.08
N SER A 143 11.18 -13.82 18.44
CA SER A 143 10.68 -15.01 19.10
C SER A 143 11.79 -15.72 19.88
N MET A 144 12.93 -16.01 19.22
CA MET A 144 14.05 -16.74 19.80
C MET A 144 14.63 -16.01 21.02
N SER A 145 14.90 -14.70 20.89
CA SER A 145 15.44 -13.89 22.00
C SER A 145 14.46 -13.80 23.18
N THR A 146 13.16 -13.74 22.90
CA THR A 146 12.11 -13.74 23.93
C THR A 146 11.97 -15.09 24.62
N GLN A 147 12.05 -16.19 23.86
CA GLN A 147 11.96 -17.56 24.39
C GLN A 147 13.05 -17.85 25.42
N ILE A 148 14.27 -17.38 25.18
CA ILE A 148 15.41 -17.62 26.09
C ILE A 148 15.51 -16.59 27.22
N ALA A 149 14.65 -15.56 27.22
CA ALA A 149 14.71 -14.48 28.20
C ALA A 149 14.23 -14.87 29.60
N GLY A 150 13.64 -16.06 29.78
CA GLY A 150 13.05 -16.50 31.03
C GLY A 150 11.76 -15.75 31.36
N LEU A 151 11.00 -15.34 30.33
CA LEU A 151 9.72 -14.65 30.47
C LEU A 151 8.55 -15.65 30.46
N PRO A 152 7.39 -15.31 31.04
CA PRO A 152 6.19 -16.13 30.96
C PRO A 152 5.55 -16.00 29.56
N PHE A 153 6.18 -16.64 28.59
CA PHE A 153 5.90 -16.56 27.16
C PHE A 153 5.67 -17.96 26.56
N SER A 154 4.59 -18.13 25.82
CA SER A 154 4.15 -19.40 25.19
C SER A 154 4.63 -19.53 23.74
N GLY A 155 5.93 -19.35 23.53
CA GLY A 155 6.59 -19.61 22.25
C GLY A 155 7.29 -20.97 22.16
N PRO A 156 8.17 -21.17 21.15
CA PRO A 156 8.53 -20.21 20.11
C PRO A 156 7.43 -19.97 19.07
N ILE A 157 7.50 -18.81 18.42
CA ILE A 157 6.70 -18.42 17.26
C ILE A 157 7.59 -18.54 16.01
N GLY A 158 7.08 -19.18 14.97
CA GLY A 158 7.72 -19.22 13.65
C GLY A 158 7.02 -18.24 12.70
N GLY A 159 7.81 -17.46 11.97
CA GLY A 159 7.31 -16.53 10.94
C GLY A 159 7.93 -16.85 9.58
N VAL A 160 7.12 -16.93 8.52
CA VAL A 160 7.59 -17.21 7.16
C VAL A 160 6.88 -16.32 6.15
N ARG A 161 7.61 -15.92 5.11
CA ARG A 161 7.02 -15.33 3.91
C ARG A 161 6.90 -16.43 2.86
N VAL A 162 5.72 -16.64 2.31
CA VAL A 162 5.47 -17.53 1.18
C VAL A 162 4.96 -16.71 0.00
N ALA A 163 5.50 -16.95 -1.20
CA ALA A 163 5.01 -16.33 -2.43
C ALA A 163 4.55 -17.39 -3.43
N LEU A 164 3.43 -17.14 -4.08
CA LEU A 164 2.87 -18.02 -5.11
C LEU A 164 3.48 -17.66 -6.47
N ILE A 165 4.46 -18.44 -6.90
CA ILE A 165 5.10 -18.27 -8.21
C ILE A 165 4.43 -19.21 -9.21
N PRO A 166 3.80 -18.68 -10.28
CA PRO A 166 3.18 -19.49 -11.32
C PRO A 166 4.20 -20.43 -12.00
N ASP A 167 3.72 -21.58 -12.46
CA ASP A 167 4.45 -22.49 -13.33
C ASP A 167 3.91 -22.39 -14.77
N THR A 168 4.72 -22.88 -15.71
CA THR A 168 4.43 -22.99 -17.14
C THR A 168 3.14 -23.74 -17.48
N ASN A 169 2.63 -24.57 -16.56
CA ASN A 169 1.41 -25.36 -16.73
C ASN A 169 0.15 -24.71 -16.12
N GLY A 170 0.22 -23.47 -15.64
CA GLY A 170 -0.92 -22.75 -15.03
C GLY A 170 -1.20 -23.10 -13.57
N SER A 171 -0.49 -24.09 -12.98
CA SER A 171 -0.39 -24.26 -11.51
C SER A 171 0.58 -23.24 -10.92
N GLY A 172 0.69 -23.14 -9.59
CA GLY A 172 1.72 -22.35 -8.93
C GLY A 172 2.40 -23.10 -7.79
N GLN A 173 3.57 -22.65 -7.37
CA GLN A 173 4.28 -23.16 -6.20
C GLN A 173 4.38 -22.07 -5.13
N TRP A 174 4.05 -22.41 -3.89
CA TRP A 174 4.33 -21.56 -2.72
C TRP A 174 5.80 -21.72 -2.32
N VAL A 175 6.58 -20.65 -2.52
CA VAL A 175 8.02 -20.59 -2.23
C VAL A 175 8.23 -19.86 -0.91
N ALA A 176 8.90 -20.50 0.05
CA ALA A 176 9.17 -19.94 1.36
C ALA A 176 10.50 -19.16 1.39
N PHE A 177 10.52 -18.04 2.13
CA PHE A 177 11.62 -17.06 2.10
C PHE A 177 12.01 -16.71 0.65
N PRO A 178 11.07 -16.20 -0.17
CA PRO A 178 11.41 -15.77 -1.52
C PRO A 178 12.30 -14.52 -1.48
N LYS A 179 13.16 -14.38 -2.48
CA LYS A 179 13.94 -13.16 -2.73
C LYS A 179 13.08 -12.07 -3.37
N HIS A 180 13.54 -10.82 -3.38
CA HIS A 180 12.85 -9.73 -4.09
C HIS A 180 12.63 -10.09 -5.57
N SER A 181 13.68 -10.57 -6.25
CA SER A 181 13.63 -11.05 -7.64
C SER A 181 12.59 -12.15 -7.89
N GLN A 182 12.36 -13.04 -6.92
CA GLN A 182 11.37 -14.11 -7.03
C GLN A 182 9.94 -13.61 -6.79
N VAL A 183 9.76 -12.59 -5.94
CA VAL A 183 8.45 -11.97 -5.70
C VAL A 183 7.96 -11.19 -6.93
N GLU A 184 8.86 -10.64 -7.74
CA GLU A 184 8.51 -9.99 -9.02
C GLU A 184 7.81 -10.94 -10.01
N GLU A 185 8.09 -12.24 -9.91
CA GLU A 185 7.45 -13.31 -10.71
C GLU A 185 6.22 -13.94 -10.02
N ALA A 186 5.93 -13.57 -8.77
CA ALA A 186 4.82 -14.14 -8.01
C ALA A 186 3.51 -13.41 -8.31
N VAL A 187 2.37 -14.08 -8.14
CA VAL A 187 1.03 -13.45 -8.18
C VAL A 187 0.53 -13.03 -6.80
N PHE A 188 1.10 -13.60 -5.73
CA PHE A 188 0.68 -13.34 -4.37
C PHE A 188 1.84 -13.55 -3.39
N SER A 189 1.92 -12.75 -2.34
CA SER A 189 2.94 -12.81 -1.29
C SER A 189 2.26 -12.72 0.07
N MET A 190 2.64 -13.60 0.99
CA MET A 190 1.98 -13.74 2.28
C MET A 190 2.99 -14.00 3.39
N VAL A 191 2.98 -13.16 4.40
CA VAL A 191 3.66 -13.38 5.68
C VAL A 191 2.70 -14.08 6.62
N VAL A 192 3.11 -15.22 7.16
CA VAL A 192 2.35 -16.01 8.11
C VAL A 192 3.21 -16.25 9.35
N ALA A 193 2.63 -16.02 10.53
CA ALA A 193 3.25 -16.38 11.80
C ALA A 193 2.32 -17.25 12.64
N GLY A 194 2.90 -18.23 13.32
CA GLY A 194 2.15 -19.17 14.15
C GLY A 194 3.03 -19.89 15.16
N ARG A 195 2.40 -20.76 15.95
CA ARG A 195 3.05 -21.60 16.96
C ARG A 195 2.57 -23.04 16.84
N VAL A 196 3.40 -23.98 17.31
CA VAL A 196 2.96 -25.38 17.40
C VAL A 196 1.98 -25.51 18.57
N VAL A 197 0.88 -26.19 18.32
CA VAL A 197 -0.11 -26.61 19.32
C VAL A 197 -0.22 -28.12 19.30
N THR A 198 -0.47 -28.70 20.47
CA THR A 198 -0.70 -30.13 20.63
C THR A 198 -2.15 -30.33 21.02
N ASP A 199 -2.90 -31.03 20.17
CA ASP A 199 -4.30 -31.35 20.40
C ASP A 199 -4.47 -32.38 21.53
N ALA A 200 -5.72 -32.54 22.00
CA ALA A 200 -6.05 -33.46 23.09
C ALA A 200 -5.76 -34.94 22.77
N ASP A 201 -5.69 -35.30 21.49
CA ASP A 201 -5.33 -36.64 20.99
C ASP A 201 -3.81 -36.82 20.78
N GLY A 202 -3.02 -35.77 21.00
CA GLY A 202 -1.57 -35.75 20.87
C GLY A 202 -1.05 -35.39 19.48
N SER A 203 -1.91 -35.05 18.51
CA SER A 203 -1.42 -34.52 17.23
C SER A 203 -0.84 -33.12 17.39
N GLU A 204 0.20 -32.81 16.63
CA GLU A 204 0.77 -31.46 16.56
C GLU A 204 0.35 -30.77 15.26
N ASP A 205 -0.27 -29.61 15.37
CA ASP A 205 -0.54 -28.69 14.25
C ASP A 205 0.13 -27.32 14.51
N VAL A 206 0.16 -26.48 13.48
CA VAL A 206 0.57 -25.08 13.59
C VAL A 206 -0.68 -24.20 13.66
N ALA A 207 -0.88 -23.59 14.83
CA ALA A 207 -1.86 -22.55 15.03
C ALA A 207 -1.38 -21.24 14.40
N ILE A 208 -2.03 -20.83 13.32
CA ILE A 208 -1.78 -19.53 12.69
C ILE A 208 -2.28 -18.43 13.60
N MET A 209 -1.42 -17.45 13.89
CA MET A 209 -1.73 -16.33 14.79
C MET A 209 -1.89 -15.02 14.03
N MET A 210 -1.14 -14.85 12.94
CA MET A 210 -1.09 -13.61 12.18
C MET A 210 -0.84 -13.90 10.70
N ILE A 211 -1.58 -13.21 9.84
CA ILE A 211 -1.33 -13.14 8.40
C ILE A 211 -1.29 -11.67 7.96
N GLU A 212 -0.35 -11.37 7.07
CA GLU A 212 -0.31 -10.16 6.25
C GLU A 212 0.02 -10.57 4.82
N ALA A 213 -0.88 -10.32 3.88
CA ALA A 213 -0.74 -10.79 2.51
C ALA A 213 -1.17 -9.74 1.49
N GLU A 214 -0.58 -9.81 0.30
CA GLU A 214 -0.81 -8.90 -0.81
C GLU A 214 -0.68 -9.64 -2.15
N ALA A 215 -1.49 -9.28 -3.13
CA ALA A 215 -1.15 -9.52 -4.52
C ALA A 215 0.04 -8.63 -4.88
N THR A 216 0.94 -9.14 -5.70
CA THR A 216 2.16 -8.41 -6.09
C THR A 216 1.86 -7.36 -7.16
N ASP A 217 2.80 -6.43 -7.36
CA ASP A 217 2.70 -5.37 -8.37
C ASP A 217 2.46 -5.92 -9.79
N ASN A 218 3.08 -7.06 -10.12
CA ASN A 218 2.96 -7.72 -11.42
C ASN A 218 1.79 -8.71 -11.50
N ALA A 219 1.06 -8.95 -10.40
CA ALA A 219 0.01 -9.97 -10.33
C ALA A 219 -1.02 -9.79 -11.45
N TRP A 220 -1.46 -8.56 -11.72
CA TRP A 220 -2.41 -8.29 -12.79
C TRP A 220 -1.92 -8.78 -14.15
N THR A 221 -0.70 -8.42 -14.54
CA THR A 221 -0.10 -8.79 -15.82
C THR A 221 0.05 -10.31 -15.94
N LEU A 222 0.55 -10.96 -14.87
CA LEU A 222 0.72 -12.40 -14.83
C LEU A 222 -0.62 -13.14 -14.97
N ILE A 223 -1.65 -12.68 -14.25
CA ILE A 223 -3.00 -13.25 -14.28
C ILE A 223 -3.63 -13.09 -15.67
N GLN A 224 -3.50 -11.92 -16.30
CA GLN A 224 -3.96 -11.70 -17.67
C GLN A 224 -3.17 -12.56 -18.68
N GLY A 225 -1.92 -12.89 -18.37
CA GLY A 225 -1.09 -13.86 -19.11
C GLY A 225 -1.45 -15.33 -18.87
N GLY A 226 -2.47 -15.63 -18.05
CA GLY A 226 -2.94 -16.99 -17.78
C GLY A 226 -2.41 -17.62 -16.48
N ALA A 227 -1.73 -16.85 -15.63
CA ALA A 227 -1.33 -17.33 -14.31
C ALA A 227 -2.54 -17.59 -13.40
N ILE A 228 -2.33 -18.44 -12.39
CA ILE A 228 -3.33 -18.75 -11.37
C ILE A 228 -3.79 -17.48 -10.63
N LYS A 229 -5.10 -17.33 -10.45
CA LYS A 229 -5.70 -16.22 -9.70
C LYS A 229 -5.64 -16.52 -8.20
N PRO A 230 -5.16 -15.59 -7.35
CA PRO A 230 -5.20 -15.76 -5.89
C PRO A 230 -6.63 -15.52 -5.38
N ASN A 231 -7.49 -16.51 -5.55
CA ASN A 231 -8.83 -16.55 -4.97
C ASN A 231 -8.79 -17.07 -3.52
N GLU A 232 -9.95 -17.11 -2.87
CA GLU A 232 -10.08 -17.53 -1.47
C GLU A 232 -9.56 -18.96 -1.21
N GLU A 233 -9.74 -19.87 -2.17
CA GLU A 233 -9.30 -21.27 -2.09
C GLU A 233 -7.77 -21.36 -2.18
N VAL A 234 -7.16 -20.73 -3.19
CA VAL A 234 -5.71 -20.70 -3.41
C VAL A 234 -4.99 -20.09 -2.20
N ILE A 235 -5.56 -19.05 -1.60
CA ILE A 235 -5.00 -18.44 -0.40
C ILE A 235 -5.06 -19.41 0.78
N ALA A 236 -6.19 -20.12 0.99
CA ALA A 236 -6.30 -21.12 2.05
C ALA A 236 -5.26 -22.24 1.88
N GLU A 237 -5.02 -22.70 0.64
CA GLU A 237 -3.94 -23.64 0.33
C GLU A 237 -2.56 -23.07 0.70
N GLY A 238 -2.32 -21.79 0.43
CA GLY A 238 -1.07 -21.11 0.80
C GLY A 238 -0.84 -21.05 2.31
N ILE A 239 -1.91 -20.88 3.10
CA ILE A 239 -1.84 -20.88 4.56
C ILE A 239 -1.42 -22.27 5.05
N GLU A 240 -2.04 -23.33 4.54
CA GLU A 240 -1.64 -24.70 4.87
C GLU A 240 -0.22 -25.03 4.40
N ALA A 241 0.17 -24.58 3.20
CA ALA A 241 1.52 -24.74 2.68
C ALA A 241 2.59 -24.04 3.54
N SER A 242 2.22 -23.00 4.30
CA SER A 242 3.15 -22.29 5.20
C SER A 242 3.46 -23.06 6.48
N LYS A 243 2.53 -23.90 6.97
CA LYS A 243 2.64 -24.57 8.27
C LYS A 243 3.89 -25.45 8.41
N PRO A 244 4.27 -26.30 7.42
CA PRO A 244 5.48 -27.11 7.54
C PRO A 244 6.76 -26.28 7.73
N PHE A 245 6.87 -25.13 7.06
CA PHE A 245 8.01 -24.23 7.20
C PHE A 245 8.04 -23.57 8.58
N ILE A 246 6.88 -23.11 9.07
CA ILE A 246 6.73 -22.56 10.42
C ILE A 246 7.15 -23.61 11.46
N LYS A 247 6.71 -24.86 11.32
CA LYS A 247 7.07 -25.96 12.22
C LYS A 247 8.59 -26.18 12.24
N GLN A 248 9.25 -26.19 11.08
CA GLN A 248 10.71 -26.32 11.01
C GLN A 248 11.45 -25.18 11.74
N LEU A 249 11.00 -23.94 11.56
CA LEU A 249 11.56 -22.77 12.26
C LEU A 249 11.40 -22.88 13.78
N ILE A 250 10.24 -23.33 14.25
CA ILE A 250 9.97 -23.52 15.68
C ILE A 250 10.86 -24.62 16.26
N VAL A 251 11.01 -25.74 15.55
CA VAL A 251 11.88 -26.85 16.00
C VAL A 251 13.33 -26.38 16.13
N ALA A 252 13.85 -25.60 15.18
CA ALA A 252 15.20 -25.04 15.29
C ALA A 252 15.33 -24.08 16.50
N GLN A 253 14.34 -23.22 16.73
CA GLN A 253 14.33 -22.35 17.91
C GLN A 253 14.28 -23.15 19.23
N GLN A 254 13.47 -24.21 19.29
CA GLN A 254 13.37 -25.09 20.46
C GLN A 254 14.68 -25.82 20.76
N GLN A 255 15.45 -26.21 19.73
CA GLN A 255 16.77 -26.82 19.91
C GLN A 255 17.74 -25.86 20.63
N VAL A 256 17.77 -24.58 20.22
CA VAL A 256 18.59 -23.57 20.92
C VAL A 256 18.05 -23.30 22.33
N ALA A 257 16.73 -23.16 22.47
CA ALA A 257 16.08 -22.89 23.74
C ALA A 257 16.33 -24.00 24.78
N SER A 258 16.35 -25.27 24.35
CA SER A 258 16.59 -26.41 25.23
C SER A 258 17.96 -26.37 25.94
N ALA A 259 18.95 -25.70 25.33
CA ALA A 259 20.29 -25.56 25.89
C ALA A 259 20.56 -24.17 26.52
N ALA A 260 19.86 -23.13 26.07
CA ALA A 260 20.19 -21.74 26.41
C ALA A 260 19.07 -20.97 27.14
N SER A 261 17.85 -21.51 27.24
CA SER A 261 16.75 -20.81 27.92
C SER A 261 17.04 -20.61 29.40
N LYS A 262 16.87 -19.37 29.87
CA LYS A 262 16.83 -19.09 31.30
C LYS A 262 15.55 -19.67 31.91
N PRO A 263 15.58 -20.17 33.16
CA PRO A 263 14.37 -20.54 33.87
C PRO A 263 13.38 -19.38 33.88
N THR A 264 12.09 -19.67 33.71
CA THR A 264 11.05 -18.65 33.78
C THR A 264 11.11 -17.96 35.14
N GLY A 265 11.30 -16.65 35.12
CA GLY A 265 11.35 -15.83 36.33
C GLY A 265 10.00 -15.78 37.04
N ASN A 266 10.03 -15.42 38.32
CA ASN A 266 8.80 -15.14 39.07
C ASN A 266 8.34 -13.70 38.77
N TYR A 267 7.39 -13.55 37.85
CA TYR A 267 6.77 -12.28 37.52
C TYR A 267 5.41 -12.16 38.22
N PRO A 268 5.18 -11.10 39.01
CA PRO A 268 3.87 -10.89 39.61
C PRO A 268 2.83 -10.65 38.52
N LEU A 269 1.73 -11.40 38.61
CA LEU A 269 0.60 -11.25 37.70
C LEU A 269 -0.47 -10.38 38.36
N PHE A 270 -1.06 -9.52 37.55
CA PHE A 270 -2.13 -8.61 37.94
C PHE A 270 -3.36 -8.94 37.11
N PRO A 271 -4.03 -10.07 37.41
CA PRO A 271 -5.26 -10.40 36.71
C PRO A 271 -6.27 -9.27 36.88
N PRO A 272 -7.09 -9.00 35.87
CA PRO A 272 -8.01 -7.87 35.88
C PRO A 272 -9.06 -7.96 37.01
N TYR A 273 -9.35 -9.16 37.49
CA TYR A 273 -10.29 -9.44 38.58
C TYR A 273 -10.03 -10.82 39.20
N THR A 274 -10.58 -11.04 40.40
CA THR A 274 -10.66 -12.36 41.05
C THR A 274 -11.96 -13.08 40.68
N THR A 275 -12.00 -14.40 40.81
CA THR A 275 -13.20 -15.21 40.56
C THR A 275 -14.38 -14.78 41.42
N GLU A 276 -14.15 -14.52 42.70
CA GLU A 276 -15.20 -14.05 43.62
C GLU A 276 -15.83 -12.73 43.17
N VAL A 277 -15.02 -11.78 42.69
CA VAL A 277 -15.52 -10.51 42.15
C VAL A 277 -16.25 -10.72 40.82
N TYR A 278 -15.73 -11.60 39.96
CA TYR A 278 -16.41 -11.96 38.72
C TYR A 278 -17.81 -12.54 38.99
N ASP A 279 -17.92 -13.51 39.90
CA ASP A 279 -19.19 -14.16 40.24
C ASP A 279 -20.19 -13.16 40.84
N ALA A 280 -19.73 -12.27 41.72
CA ALA A 280 -20.55 -11.21 42.29
C ALA A 280 -21.05 -10.22 41.22
N VAL A 281 -20.19 -9.84 40.28
CA VAL A 281 -20.57 -8.95 39.16
C VAL A 281 -21.51 -9.68 38.19
N ALA A 282 -21.24 -10.93 37.86
CA ALA A 282 -22.08 -11.75 36.97
C ALA A 282 -23.50 -11.88 37.54
N ALA A 283 -23.63 -12.18 38.83
CA ALA A 283 -24.93 -12.30 39.50
C ALA A 283 -25.78 -11.01 39.45
N LEU A 284 -25.14 -9.84 39.35
CA LEU A 284 -25.81 -8.54 39.31
C LEU A 284 -26.03 -8.01 37.89
N ALA A 285 -25.12 -8.31 36.97
CA ALA A 285 -25.07 -7.70 35.64
C ALA A 285 -25.66 -8.59 34.55
N TYR A 286 -25.58 -9.92 34.67
CA TYR A 286 -25.79 -10.84 33.56
C TYR A 286 -27.16 -10.71 32.88
N ASP A 287 -28.25 -10.69 33.65
CA ASP A 287 -29.59 -10.56 33.08
C ASP A 287 -29.86 -9.15 32.53
N GLY A 288 -29.41 -8.10 33.24
CA GLY A 288 -29.50 -6.73 32.73
C GLY A 288 -28.71 -6.52 31.43
N LEU A 289 -27.55 -7.17 31.30
CA LEU A 289 -26.73 -7.13 30.10
C LEU A 289 -27.44 -7.79 28.90
N LYS A 290 -28.25 -8.83 29.12
CA LYS A 290 -29.05 -9.43 28.04
C LYS A 290 -30.06 -8.43 27.50
N ASP A 291 -30.72 -7.68 28.38
CA ASP A 291 -31.69 -6.65 27.98
C ASP A 291 -31.00 -5.48 27.27
N VAL A 292 -29.86 -5.01 27.79
CA VAL A 292 -29.08 -3.92 27.21
C VAL A 292 -28.58 -4.26 25.81
N TYR A 293 -27.99 -5.45 25.61
CA TYR A 293 -27.38 -5.83 24.34
C TYR A 293 -28.38 -6.34 23.29
N VAL A 294 -29.68 -6.14 23.53
CA VAL A 294 -30.76 -6.22 22.52
C VAL A 294 -31.03 -4.86 21.87
N ILE A 295 -30.62 -3.76 22.49
CA ILE A 295 -30.80 -2.40 21.96
C ILE A 295 -29.90 -2.19 20.72
N ALA A 296 -30.50 -1.98 19.55
CA ALA A 296 -29.77 -1.84 18.30
C ALA A 296 -29.02 -0.50 18.18
N ASP A 297 -29.66 0.61 18.57
CA ASP A 297 -29.05 1.95 18.55
C ASP A 297 -27.85 2.03 19.49
N LYS A 298 -26.73 2.56 18.98
CA LYS A 298 -25.46 2.57 19.72
C LYS A 298 -25.49 3.48 20.94
N ILE A 299 -26.04 4.68 20.81
CA ILE A 299 -26.02 5.68 21.89
C ILE A 299 -26.98 5.24 23.00
N ALA A 300 -28.20 4.84 22.63
CA ALA A 300 -29.17 4.31 23.59
C ALA A 300 -28.64 3.07 24.32
N ARG A 301 -27.93 2.18 23.62
CA ARG A 301 -27.28 1.01 24.23
C ARG A 301 -26.15 1.43 25.19
N GLN A 302 -25.32 2.38 24.80
CA GLN A 302 -24.22 2.89 25.63
C GLN A 302 -24.75 3.54 26.91
N ASP A 303 -25.78 4.36 26.80
CA ASP A 303 -26.42 5.02 27.95
C ASP A 303 -27.03 3.97 28.91
N ALA A 304 -27.70 2.95 28.37
CA ALA A 304 -28.27 1.87 29.18
C ALA A 304 -27.17 1.01 29.85
N ASP A 305 -26.08 0.70 29.14
CA ASP A 305 -24.93 -0.02 29.68
C ASP A 305 -24.25 0.78 30.79
N ASP A 306 -24.08 2.10 30.62
CA ASP A 306 -23.47 2.96 31.62
C ASP A 306 -24.32 3.06 32.91
N VAL A 307 -25.64 3.12 32.77
CA VAL A 307 -26.58 3.06 33.91
C VAL A 307 -26.45 1.72 34.65
N LEU A 308 -26.46 0.59 33.92
CA LEU A 308 -26.31 -0.74 34.52
C LEU A 308 -24.95 -0.91 35.20
N LYS A 309 -23.87 -0.49 34.53
CA LYS A 309 -22.52 -0.54 35.08
C LYS A 309 -22.37 0.31 36.34
N ALA A 310 -23.01 1.48 36.39
CA ALA A 310 -23.02 2.34 37.58
C ALA A 310 -23.79 1.70 38.75
N SER A 311 -24.92 1.03 38.48
CA SER A 311 -25.69 0.33 39.52
C SER A 311 -24.91 -0.88 40.07
N VAL A 312 -24.27 -1.67 39.20
CA VAL A 312 -23.41 -2.78 39.59
C VAL A 312 -22.21 -2.30 40.42
N LYS A 313 -21.55 -1.20 40.03
CA LYS A 313 -20.47 -0.61 40.83
C LYS A 313 -20.95 -0.21 42.23
N THR A 314 -22.10 0.43 42.34
CA THR A 314 -22.69 0.82 43.63
C THR A 314 -23.00 -0.41 44.50
N ALA A 315 -23.57 -1.45 43.91
CA ALA A 315 -23.89 -2.69 44.63
C ALA A 315 -22.64 -3.45 45.10
N ILE A 316 -21.58 -3.51 44.28
CA ILE A 316 -20.30 -4.09 44.69
C ILE A 316 -19.65 -3.26 45.80
N ALA A 317 -19.68 -1.93 45.71
CA ALA A 317 -19.16 -1.06 46.76
C ALA A 317 -19.87 -1.30 48.11
N ALA A 318 -21.19 -1.48 48.09
CA ALA A 318 -21.95 -1.83 49.29
C ALA A 318 -21.53 -3.20 49.87
N LYS A 319 -21.28 -4.21 49.03
CA LYS A 319 -20.73 -5.51 49.47
C LYS A 319 -19.33 -5.39 50.07
N VAL A 320 -18.49 -4.52 49.53
CA VAL A 320 -17.17 -4.21 50.10
C VAL A 320 -17.31 -3.55 51.47
N GLU A 321 -18.19 -2.57 51.62
CA GLU A 321 -18.46 -1.90 52.90
C GLU A 321 -19.03 -2.86 53.95
N ALA A 322 -19.87 -3.82 53.52
CA ALA A 322 -20.41 -4.89 54.35
C ALA A 322 -19.37 -5.97 54.73
N GLY A 323 -18.16 -5.92 54.15
CA GLY A 323 -17.10 -6.91 54.38
C GLY A 323 -17.34 -8.25 53.66
N GLU A 324 -18.29 -8.32 52.73
CA GLU A 324 -18.58 -9.50 51.90
C GLU A 324 -17.56 -9.66 50.76
N LEU A 325 -16.91 -8.58 50.34
CA LEU A 325 -15.88 -8.56 49.29
C LEU A 325 -14.65 -7.78 49.73
N PRO A 326 -13.45 -8.10 49.21
CA PRO A 326 -12.23 -7.37 49.54
C PRO A 326 -12.27 -5.94 48.99
N ALA A 327 -11.58 -5.00 49.65
CA ALA A 327 -11.49 -3.60 49.21
C ALA A 327 -11.00 -3.42 47.77
N THR A 328 -10.19 -4.35 47.27
CA THR A 328 -9.69 -4.37 45.89
C THR A 328 -10.78 -4.62 44.85
N ALA A 329 -11.94 -5.16 45.24
CA ALA A 329 -13.06 -5.47 44.34
C ALA A 329 -13.55 -4.24 43.58
N ASN A 330 -13.58 -3.07 44.22
CA ASN A 330 -14.02 -1.80 43.61
C ASN A 330 -13.23 -1.46 42.32
N ASN A 331 -11.94 -1.77 42.29
CA ASN A 331 -11.08 -1.51 41.14
C ASN A 331 -11.18 -2.60 40.05
N GLN A 332 -11.75 -3.76 40.38
CA GLN A 332 -11.87 -4.92 39.50
C GLN A 332 -13.21 -4.96 38.75
N VAL A 333 -14.25 -4.26 39.25
CA VAL A 333 -15.61 -4.28 38.68
C VAL A 333 -15.62 -4.00 37.18
N GLY A 334 -14.87 -3.00 36.71
CA GLY A 334 -14.89 -2.61 35.30
C GLY A 334 -14.45 -3.74 34.36
N ALA A 335 -13.42 -4.48 34.74
CA ALA A 335 -12.89 -5.57 33.91
C ALA A 335 -13.69 -6.87 34.06
N ALA A 336 -14.21 -7.15 35.26
CA ALA A 336 -15.16 -8.24 35.49
C ALA A 336 -16.44 -8.02 34.66
N TYR A 337 -17.03 -6.82 34.73
CA TYR A 337 -18.22 -6.43 33.96
C TYR A 337 -18.00 -6.65 32.46
N LYS A 338 -16.87 -6.16 31.91
CA LYS A 338 -16.50 -6.37 30.51
C LYS A 338 -16.43 -7.85 30.13
N SER A 339 -15.98 -8.72 31.03
CA SER A 339 -15.90 -10.16 30.78
C SER A 339 -17.28 -10.83 30.79
N VAL A 340 -18.18 -10.39 31.68
CA VAL A 340 -19.59 -10.82 31.66
C VAL A 340 -20.28 -10.32 30.39
N THR A 341 -20.05 -9.08 29.98
CA THR A 341 -20.52 -8.53 28.70
C THR A 341 -20.05 -9.39 27.52
N LYS A 342 -18.76 -9.76 27.50
CA LYS A 342 -18.19 -10.65 26.48
C LYS A 342 -18.97 -11.97 26.41
N LEU A 343 -19.23 -12.61 27.55
CA LEU A 343 -19.99 -13.86 27.63
C LEU A 343 -21.41 -13.71 27.07
N VAL A 344 -22.15 -12.68 27.50
CA VAL A 344 -23.54 -12.44 27.08
C VAL A 344 -23.65 -12.22 25.58
N VAL A 345 -22.82 -11.33 25.03
CA VAL A 345 -22.83 -11.01 23.59
C VAL A 345 -22.49 -12.23 22.75
N ARG A 346 -21.45 -12.98 23.12
CA ARG A 346 -21.00 -14.16 22.36
C ARG A 346 -22.01 -15.29 22.41
N SER A 347 -22.58 -15.55 23.59
CA SER A 347 -23.62 -16.57 23.77
C SER A 347 -24.82 -16.29 22.87
N ARG A 348 -25.23 -15.03 22.77
CA ARG A 348 -26.33 -14.61 21.91
C ARG A 348 -26.01 -14.86 20.42
N VAL A 349 -24.84 -14.44 19.97
CA VAL A 349 -24.40 -14.65 18.58
C VAL A 349 -24.37 -16.14 18.23
N LEU A 350 -23.81 -16.98 19.10
CA LEU A 350 -23.66 -18.41 18.84
C LEU A 350 -24.97 -19.21 18.93
N ASN A 351 -25.90 -18.80 19.79
CA ASN A 351 -27.16 -19.52 20.02
C ASN A 351 -28.31 -19.02 19.14
N GLU A 352 -28.42 -17.69 18.96
CA GLU A 352 -29.52 -17.06 18.24
C GLU A 352 -29.14 -16.64 16.82
N GLY A 353 -27.85 -16.50 16.51
CA GLY A 353 -27.39 -15.97 15.21
C GLY A 353 -27.62 -14.47 15.05
N VAL A 354 -27.94 -13.76 16.14
CA VAL A 354 -28.28 -12.33 16.16
C VAL A 354 -27.17 -11.53 16.85
N ARG A 355 -26.77 -10.43 16.22
CA ARG A 355 -25.69 -9.54 16.66
C ARG A 355 -26.20 -8.39 17.53
N MET A 356 -25.27 -7.63 18.09
CA MET A 356 -25.52 -6.54 19.04
C MET A 356 -26.37 -5.39 18.45
N ASP A 357 -26.31 -5.20 17.14
CA ASP A 357 -27.08 -4.19 16.40
C ASP A 357 -28.31 -4.77 15.69
N GLY A 358 -28.67 -6.03 15.98
CA GLY A 358 -29.83 -6.72 15.43
C GLY A 358 -29.60 -7.40 14.07
N ARG A 359 -28.40 -7.28 13.47
CA ARG A 359 -28.04 -7.97 12.24
C ARG A 359 -27.85 -9.47 12.41
N GLY A 360 -28.06 -10.22 11.33
CA GLY A 360 -27.57 -11.58 11.18
C GLY A 360 -26.06 -11.63 10.95
N LEU A 361 -25.51 -12.85 10.94
CA LEU A 361 -24.07 -13.09 10.82
C LEU A 361 -23.47 -12.57 9.50
N ALA A 362 -24.22 -12.65 8.40
CA ALA A 362 -23.75 -12.28 7.06
C ALA A 362 -24.10 -10.84 6.63
N ASP A 363 -24.90 -10.12 7.42
CA ASP A 363 -25.44 -8.82 7.01
C ASP A 363 -24.39 -7.70 7.06
N ILE A 364 -24.40 -6.85 6.04
CA ILE A 364 -23.57 -5.65 5.94
C ILE A 364 -24.38 -4.45 6.48
N ARG A 365 -23.70 -3.50 7.13
CA ARG A 365 -24.33 -2.22 7.51
C ARG A 365 -24.77 -1.43 6.27
N PRO A 366 -25.69 -0.45 6.41
CA PRO A 366 -26.05 0.44 5.32
C PRO A 366 -24.81 1.04 4.65
N LEU A 367 -24.77 0.97 3.32
CA LEU A 367 -23.68 1.45 2.49
C LEU A 367 -24.12 2.73 1.79
N ASP A 368 -23.22 3.71 1.75
CA ASP A 368 -23.39 4.94 0.99
C ASP A 368 -22.03 5.34 0.39
N ALA A 369 -22.08 5.86 -0.83
CA ALA A 369 -20.89 6.18 -1.61
C ALA A 369 -21.17 7.39 -2.50
N GLU A 370 -20.31 8.40 -2.39
CA GLU A 370 -20.40 9.65 -3.14
C GLU A 370 -19.01 10.04 -3.66
N VAL A 371 -18.96 10.63 -4.85
CA VAL A 371 -17.73 11.19 -5.46
C VAL A 371 -17.86 12.70 -5.65
N ALA A 372 -16.74 13.39 -5.90
CA ALA A 372 -16.70 14.84 -6.13
C ALA A 372 -17.23 15.70 -4.95
N VAL A 373 -17.00 15.24 -3.72
CA VAL A 373 -17.49 15.87 -2.48
C VAL A 373 -16.70 17.12 -2.05
N ILE A 374 -15.41 17.22 -2.41
CA ILE A 374 -14.57 18.38 -2.09
C ILE A 374 -14.34 19.19 -3.37
N PRO A 375 -14.59 20.51 -3.38
CA PRO A 375 -14.29 21.34 -4.54
C PRO A 375 -12.77 21.45 -4.79
N ARG A 376 -12.39 21.67 -6.04
CA ARG A 376 -11.03 22.01 -6.50
C ARG A 376 -9.97 20.89 -6.45
N VAL A 377 -10.10 19.90 -5.57
CA VAL A 377 -9.18 18.74 -5.53
C VAL A 377 -9.32 17.90 -6.80
N HIS A 378 -8.31 17.08 -7.12
CA HIS A 378 -8.32 16.35 -8.40
C HIS A 378 -9.35 15.23 -8.40
N GLY A 379 -9.50 14.52 -7.27
CA GLY A 379 -10.63 13.63 -7.04
C GLY A 379 -10.91 13.50 -5.55
N SER A 380 -12.17 13.26 -5.20
CA SER A 380 -12.58 13.02 -3.82
C SER A 380 -13.77 12.08 -3.75
N ALA A 381 -13.91 11.39 -2.62
CA ALA A 381 -15.05 10.54 -2.37
C ALA A 381 -15.35 10.41 -0.88
N ILE A 382 -16.61 10.23 -0.53
CA ILE A 382 -17.03 9.72 0.77
C ILE A 382 -17.48 8.27 0.57
N PHE A 383 -16.93 7.38 1.37
CA PHE A 383 -17.48 6.04 1.55
C PHE A 383 -17.95 5.89 2.98
N GLN A 384 -19.22 5.52 3.16
CA GLN A 384 -19.82 5.30 4.45
C GLN A 384 -20.42 3.90 4.56
N ARG A 385 -20.11 3.24 5.66
CA ARG A 385 -20.65 1.92 6.03
C ARG A 385 -21.09 1.96 7.48
N GLY A 386 -22.40 2.08 7.69
CA GLY A 386 -23.00 2.41 8.98
C GLY A 386 -22.38 3.70 9.54
N GLU A 387 -21.77 3.61 10.72
CA GLU A 387 -21.09 4.74 11.38
C GLU A 387 -19.60 4.88 11.02
N THR A 388 -19.09 4.07 10.08
CA THR A 388 -17.71 4.21 9.60
C THR A 388 -17.71 5.04 8.33
N GLN A 389 -17.12 6.23 8.37
CA GLN A 389 -17.12 7.17 7.26
C GLN A 389 -15.69 7.59 6.95
N ILE A 390 -15.27 7.39 5.70
CA ILE A 390 -13.95 7.75 5.20
C ILE A 390 -14.10 8.75 4.07
N LEU A 391 -13.34 9.85 4.17
CA LEU A 391 -13.15 10.82 3.11
C LEU A 391 -11.83 10.51 2.39
N GLY A 392 -11.93 10.05 1.15
CA GLY A 392 -10.81 9.86 0.24
C GLY A 392 -10.53 11.13 -0.57
N VAL A 393 -9.26 11.49 -0.70
CA VAL A 393 -8.82 12.60 -1.56
C VAL A 393 -7.60 12.18 -2.37
N THR A 394 -7.71 12.28 -3.69
CA THR A 394 -6.63 11.98 -4.63
C THR A 394 -6.00 13.26 -5.15
N THR A 395 -4.67 13.30 -5.15
CA THR A 395 -3.87 14.36 -5.78
C THR A 395 -2.91 13.73 -6.77
N LEU A 396 -2.79 14.35 -7.94
CA LEU A 396 -1.97 13.91 -9.06
C LEU A 396 -0.87 14.93 -9.30
N ASN A 397 0.34 14.48 -9.60
CA ASN A 397 1.43 15.36 -9.98
C ASN A 397 2.44 14.65 -10.88
N MET A 398 3.44 15.39 -11.35
CA MET A 398 4.58 14.87 -12.10
C MET A 398 5.33 13.78 -11.33
N LEU A 399 5.92 12.85 -12.07
CA LEU A 399 6.74 11.76 -11.52
C LEU A 399 7.96 12.24 -10.73
N LYS A 400 8.41 13.49 -10.89
CA LYS A 400 9.45 14.05 -10.01
C LYS A 400 9.03 14.17 -8.54
N LEU A 401 7.73 14.17 -8.25
CA LEU A 401 7.18 14.20 -6.89
C LEU A 401 6.92 12.81 -6.32
N GLU A 402 7.39 11.76 -6.97
CA GLU A 402 7.49 10.45 -6.35
C GLU A 402 8.26 10.53 -5.03
N GLN A 403 7.81 9.76 -4.04
CA GLN A 403 8.49 9.72 -2.77
C GLN A 403 9.81 8.95 -2.93
N THR A 404 10.94 9.61 -2.69
CA THR A 404 12.23 8.95 -2.51
C THR A 404 12.23 8.17 -1.20
N ILE A 405 12.64 6.91 -1.25
CA ILE A 405 12.75 6.01 -0.11
C ILE A 405 14.24 5.79 0.20
N ASP A 406 14.61 6.07 1.44
CA ASP A 406 15.93 5.79 2.02
C ASP A 406 15.75 4.72 3.10
N SER A 407 15.75 3.44 2.68
CA SER A 407 15.53 2.26 3.53
C SER A 407 16.45 1.11 3.10
N LEU A 408 16.41 -0.03 3.80
CA LEU A 408 17.16 -1.23 3.39
C LEU A 408 16.55 -1.94 2.17
N SER A 409 15.29 -1.68 1.83
CA SER A 409 14.64 -2.18 0.63
C SER A 409 15.37 -1.76 -0.66
N PRO A 410 15.36 -2.60 -1.72
CA PRO A 410 15.79 -2.21 -3.05
C PRO A 410 14.89 -1.14 -3.70
N VAL A 411 13.67 -0.94 -3.19
CA VAL A 411 12.74 0.08 -3.67
C VAL A 411 13.20 1.47 -3.23
N THR A 412 13.59 2.30 -4.19
CA THR A 412 14.15 3.65 -3.92
C THR A 412 13.17 4.79 -4.22
N LYS A 413 12.08 4.51 -4.93
CA LYS A 413 11.04 5.47 -5.27
C LYS A 413 9.66 4.85 -5.14
N LYS A 414 8.67 5.68 -4.86
CA LYS A 414 7.28 5.27 -4.69
C LYS A 414 6.33 6.23 -5.39
N ARG A 415 5.67 5.71 -6.41
CA ARG A 415 4.72 6.44 -7.25
C ARG A 415 3.36 6.63 -6.61
N TYR A 416 2.86 5.58 -5.96
CA TYR A 416 1.59 5.63 -5.24
C TYR A 416 1.84 5.77 -3.75
N MET A 417 1.36 6.87 -3.17
CA MET A 417 1.53 7.19 -1.75
C MET A 417 0.16 7.18 -1.08
N HIS A 418 -0.09 6.22 -0.19
CA HIS A 418 -1.30 6.24 0.64
C HIS A 418 -0.99 6.83 2.02
N ASN A 419 -1.77 7.82 2.42
CA ASN A 419 -1.72 8.39 3.76
C ASN A 419 -3.07 8.17 4.44
N TYR A 420 -3.02 7.62 5.64
CA TYR A 420 -4.20 7.35 6.45
C TYR A 420 -4.13 8.15 7.74
N ASN A 421 -5.20 8.89 8.04
CA ASN A 421 -5.32 9.74 9.22
C ASN A 421 -6.51 9.30 10.07
N PHE A 422 -6.30 9.20 11.39
CA PHE A 422 -7.33 8.82 12.36
C PHE A 422 -7.42 9.85 13.49
N PRO A 423 -8.02 11.02 13.22
CA PRO A 423 -8.12 12.07 14.21
C PRO A 423 -8.99 11.65 15.42
N PRO A 424 -8.79 12.24 16.62
CA PRO A 424 -9.54 11.85 17.81
C PRO A 424 -11.06 12.02 17.69
N TYR A 425 -11.51 12.99 16.88
CA TYR A 425 -12.94 13.23 16.67
C TYR A 425 -13.64 12.05 15.96
N SER A 426 -12.91 11.18 15.26
CA SER A 426 -13.49 10.01 14.56
C SER A 426 -14.14 9.02 15.51
N THR A 427 -13.75 9.03 16.79
CA THR A 427 -14.35 8.24 17.86
C THR A 427 -15.04 9.11 18.92
N GLY A 428 -15.16 10.42 18.69
CA GLY A 428 -15.71 11.37 19.65
C GLY A 428 -14.80 11.65 20.84
N GLU A 429 -13.49 11.37 20.73
CA GLU A 429 -12.51 11.53 21.81
C GLU A 429 -11.63 12.77 21.63
N THR A 430 -10.89 13.14 22.67
CA THR A 430 -9.81 14.14 22.59
C THR A 430 -8.45 13.44 22.55
N GLY A 431 -7.46 14.02 21.87
CA GLY A 431 -6.15 13.41 21.76
C GLY A 431 -5.15 14.23 20.98
N ARG A 432 -3.92 13.72 20.85
CA ARG A 432 -2.85 14.35 20.09
C ARG A 432 -3.16 14.27 18.59
N VAL A 433 -3.06 15.41 17.90
CA VAL A 433 -3.12 15.53 16.43
C VAL A 433 -1.72 15.89 15.92
N GLY A 434 -1.28 15.26 14.82
CA GLY A 434 0.02 15.53 14.21
C GLY A 434 0.65 14.28 13.60
N THR A 435 1.81 13.86 14.13
CA THR A 435 2.56 12.73 13.59
C THR A 435 1.76 11.42 13.69
N PRO A 436 1.66 10.64 12.60
CA PRO A 436 0.89 9.41 12.61
C PRO A 436 1.51 8.35 13.52
N LYS A 437 0.65 7.64 14.25
CA LYS A 437 0.97 6.49 15.10
C LYS A 437 1.30 5.27 14.23
N ARG A 438 1.95 4.27 14.83
CA ARG A 438 2.25 2.99 14.15
C ARG A 438 0.99 2.32 13.56
N ARG A 439 -0.15 2.43 14.24
CA ARG A 439 -1.44 1.89 13.75
C ARG A 439 -1.94 2.57 12.48
N GLU A 440 -1.83 3.89 12.41
CA GLU A 440 -2.25 4.65 11.23
C GLU A 440 -1.38 4.31 10.02
N ILE A 441 -0.07 4.19 10.23
CA ILE A 441 0.88 3.75 9.19
C ILE A 441 0.54 2.33 8.72
N GLY A 442 0.24 1.41 9.64
CA GLY A 442 -0.17 0.04 9.31
C GLY A 442 -1.49 -0.04 8.53
N HIS A 443 -2.49 0.76 8.90
CA HIS A 443 -3.76 0.81 8.17
C HIS A 443 -3.59 1.42 6.76
N GLY A 444 -2.81 2.49 6.64
CA GLY A 444 -2.48 3.10 5.35
C GLY A 444 -1.74 2.13 4.44
N ALA A 445 -0.73 1.42 4.95
CA ALA A 445 -0.01 0.40 4.19
C ALA A 445 -0.92 -0.74 3.72
N LEU A 446 -1.83 -1.23 4.57
CA LEU A 446 -2.80 -2.26 4.15
C LEU A 446 -3.71 -1.77 3.01
N ALA A 447 -4.22 -0.54 3.11
CA ALA A 447 -5.04 0.04 2.05
C ALA A 447 -4.25 0.27 0.76
N GLU A 448 -2.97 0.66 0.89
CA GLU A 448 -2.07 0.85 -0.23
C GLU A 448 -1.82 -0.47 -0.98
N ARG A 449 -1.43 -1.52 -0.25
CA ARG A 449 -1.20 -2.87 -0.79
C ARG A 449 -2.40 -3.42 -1.53
N ALA A 450 -3.61 -3.13 -1.04
CA ALA A 450 -4.84 -3.55 -1.69
C ALA A 450 -5.06 -2.92 -3.07
N LEU A 451 -4.49 -1.73 -3.33
CA LEU A 451 -4.73 -0.94 -4.53
C LEU A 451 -3.58 -0.97 -5.53
N VAL A 452 -2.33 -1.16 -5.08
CA VAL A 452 -1.16 -1.24 -5.96
C VAL A 452 -1.35 -2.22 -7.14
N PRO A 453 -1.88 -3.45 -6.95
CA PRO A 453 -2.01 -4.43 -8.04
C PRO A 453 -2.94 -3.99 -9.18
N VAL A 454 -3.85 -3.05 -8.94
CA VAL A 454 -4.82 -2.57 -9.94
C VAL A 454 -4.46 -1.18 -10.49
N LEU A 455 -3.36 -0.58 -10.04
CA LEU A 455 -2.92 0.70 -10.59
C LEU A 455 -2.53 0.53 -12.07
N PRO A 456 -2.77 1.55 -12.91
CA PRO A 456 -2.20 1.60 -14.24
C PRO A 456 -0.67 1.65 -14.16
N THR A 457 -0.01 1.13 -15.20
CA THR A 457 1.43 1.26 -15.35
C THR A 457 1.88 2.73 -15.40
N ARG A 458 3.20 2.94 -15.32
CA ARG A 458 3.79 4.27 -15.44
C ARG A 458 3.56 4.85 -16.84
N GLU A 459 3.58 4.00 -17.85
CA GLU A 459 3.41 4.33 -19.25
C GLU A 459 1.95 4.70 -19.55
N GLU A 460 0.99 3.95 -19.00
CA GLU A 460 -0.45 4.21 -19.15
C GLU A 460 -0.90 5.48 -18.42
N PHE A 461 -0.27 5.83 -17.29
CA PHE A 461 -0.67 6.97 -16.48
C PHE A 461 0.52 7.63 -15.77
N PRO A 462 1.29 8.51 -16.44
CA PRO A 462 2.58 9.00 -15.96
C PRO A 462 2.49 10.08 -14.86
N TYR A 463 1.86 9.73 -13.74
CA TYR A 463 1.62 10.59 -12.59
C TYR A 463 2.10 9.94 -11.30
N ALA A 464 2.69 10.75 -10.41
CA ALA A 464 2.73 10.45 -8.99
C ALA A 464 1.31 10.62 -8.41
N ILE A 465 0.86 9.63 -7.65
CA ILE A 465 -0.50 9.57 -7.10
C ILE A 465 -0.39 9.62 -5.58
N ARG A 466 -0.92 10.67 -4.98
CA ARG A 466 -1.06 10.77 -3.52
C ARG A 466 -2.53 10.60 -3.15
N GLN A 467 -2.81 9.55 -2.39
CA GLN A 467 -4.11 9.28 -1.82
C GLN A 467 -4.09 9.57 -0.32
N VAL A 468 -5.09 10.31 0.16
CA VAL A 468 -5.32 10.53 1.59
C VAL A 468 -6.67 9.96 1.99
N SER A 469 -6.70 9.19 3.06
CA SER A 469 -7.93 8.72 3.70
C SER A 469 -8.05 9.37 5.08
N GLU A 470 -9.01 10.28 5.20
CA GLU A 470 -9.40 10.88 6.47
C GLU A 470 -10.54 10.05 7.07
N ALA A 471 -10.29 9.38 8.19
CA ALA A 471 -11.36 8.72 8.92
C ALA A 471 -12.22 9.78 9.62
N LEU A 472 -13.41 10.08 9.11
CA LEU A 472 -14.29 11.08 9.70
C LEU A 472 -15.11 10.53 10.87
N SER A 473 -15.48 9.25 10.80
CA SER A 473 -16.16 8.52 11.85
C SER A 473 -15.77 7.05 11.83
N SER A 474 -15.72 6.41 12.99
CA SER A 474 -15.24 5.04 13.14
C SER A 474 -16.10 4.21 14.08
N ASN A 475 -16.70 3.15 13.53
CA ASN A 475 -17.25 2.06 14.32
C ASN A 475 -16.99 0.70 13.66
N GLY A 476 -15.77 0.49 13.17
CA GLY A 476 -15.34 -0.79 12.61
C GLY A 476 -14.69 -0.67 11.23
N SER A 477 -13.44 -1.12 11.14
CA SER A 477 -12.67 -1.27 9.90
C SER A 477 -12.65 -0.05 8.98
N THR A 478 -12.09 1.03 9.52
CA THR A 478 -11.74 2.23 8.74
C THR A 478 -10.68 1.94 7.68
N SER A 479 -9.82 0.94 7.86
CA SER A 479 -8.83 0.55 6.85
C SER A 479 -9.52 0.03 5.57
N MET A 480 -10.54 -0.82 5.70
CA MET A 480 -11.29 -1.32 4.55
C MET A 480 -12.20 -0.27 3.93
N GLY A 481 -12.78 0.61 4.76
CA GLY A 481 -13.44 1.81 4.24
C GLY A 481 -12.48 2.71 3.44
N SER A 482 -11.21 2.75 3.82
CA SER A 482 -10.18 3.53 3.11
C SER A 482 -9.84 2.94 1.75
N VAL A 483 -9.87 1.62 1.60
CA VAL A 483 -9.72 0.97 0.28
C VAL A 483 -10.86 1.44 -0.64
N CYS A 484 -12.11 1.30 -0.17
CA CYS A 484 -13.30 1.70 -0.94
C CYS A 484 -13.29 3.19 -1.32
N ALA A 485 -13.05 4.08 -0.35
CA ALA A 485 -12.97 5.52 -0.58
C ALA A 485 -11.83 5.89 -1.55
N SER A 486 -10.72 5.15 -1.51
CA SER A 486 -9.58 5.39 -2.40
C SER A 486 -9.87 4.93 -3.82
N THR A 487 -10.54 3.79 -4.01
CA THR A 487 -11.03 3.37 -5.33
C THR A 487 -11.93 4.43 -5.95
N LEU A 488 -12.95 4.89 -5.22
CA LEU A 488 -13.88 5.93 -5.69
C LEU A 488 -13.14 7.24 -6.03
N SER A 489 -12.30 7.72 -5.11
CA SER A 489 -11.57 8.98 -5.26
C SER A 489 -10.59 8.95 -6.43
N MET A 490 -9.92 7.82 -6.67
CA MET A 490 -8.98 7.67 -7.79
C MET A 490 -9.72 7.61 -9.13
N LEU A 491 -10.85 6.89 -9.21
CA LEU A 491 -11.69 6.90 -10.41
C LEU A 491 -12.21 8.32 -10.70
N ASN A 492 -12.67 9.05 -9.68
CA ASN A 492 -13.11 10.44 -9.82
C ASN A 492 -11.97 11.39 -10.22
N ALA A 493 -10.72 11.07 -9.84
CA ALA A 493 -9.54 11.83 -10.29
C ALA A 493 -9.11 11.53 -11.74
N GLY A 494 -9.80 10.60 -12.42
CA GLY A 494 -9.45 10.14 -13.76
C GLY A 494 -8.29 9.15 -13.81
N VAL A 495 -7.95 8.50 -12.69
CA VAL A 495 -6.97 7.41 -12.68
C VAL A 495 -7.60 6.17 -13.33
N PRO A 496 -7.04 5.63 -14.42
CA PRO A 496 -7.57 4.44 -15.09
C PRO A 496 -7.20 3.17 -14.32
N LEU A 497 -7.84 2.96 -13.15
CA LEU A 497 -7.70 1.71 -12.41
C LEU A 497 -8.12 0.52 -13.29
N ARG A 498 -7.33 -0.54 -13.26
CA ARG A 498 -7.57 -1.76 -14.04
C ARG A 498 -8.82 -2.52 -13.58
N ALA A 499 -9.14 -2.41 -12.29
CA ALA A 499 -10.39 -2.86 -11.70
C ALA A 499 -10.68 -2.10 -10.40
N PRO A 500 -11.96 -1.93 -10.02
CA PRO A 500 -12.32 -1.44 -8.70
C PRO A 500 -11.96 -2.47 -7.61
N VAL A 501 -11.58 -1.98 -6.43
CA VAL A 501 -11.24 -2.80 -5.27
C VAL A 501 -12.16 -2.42 -4.11
N ALA A 502 -12.70 -3.41 -3.42
CA ALA A 502 -13.45 -3.20 -2.20
C ALA A 502 -12.83 -3.98 -1.05
N GLY A 503 -13.01 -3.48 0.16
CA GLY A 503 -12.54 -4.09 1.39
C GLY A 503 -13.69 -4.42 2.36
N ILE A 504 -13.56 -5.54 3.07
CA ILE A 504 -14.46 -5.96 4.14
C ILE A 504 -13.66 -6.40 5.37
N ALA A 505 -14.18 -6.10 6.56
CA ALA A 505 -13.69 -6.72 7.79
C ALA A 505 -14.67 -7.77 8.29
N MET A 506 -14.10 -8.85 8.75
CA MET A 506 -14.75 -10.04 9.22
C MET A 506 -14.26 -10.33 10.63
N GLY A 507 -15.12 -10.97 11.43
CA GLY A 507 -14.75 -11.47 12.75
C GLY A 507 -15.07 -12.95 12.89
N LEU A 508 -14.49 -13.57 13.90
CA LEU A 508 -14.84 -14.91 14.34
C LEU A 508 -15.08 -14.91 15.85
N ILE A 509 -16.16 -15.54 16.26
CA ILE A 509 -16.43 -15.88 17.65
C ILE A 509 -16.48 -17.40 17.76
N SER A 510 -15.88 -17.94 18.81
CA SER A 510 -15.91 -19.35 19.13
C SER A 510 -16.24 -19.61 20.60
N ASP A 511 -17.04 -20.62 20.90
CA ASP A 511 -17.25 -21.03 22.30
C ASP A 511 -17.63 -22.51 22.36
N THR A 512 -17.46 -23.11 23.53
CA THR A 512 -17.91 -24.49 23.78
C THR A 512 -19.39 -24.47 24.17
N VAL A 513 -20.26 -24.93 23.26
CA VAL A 513 -21.69 -25.04 23.47
C VAL A 513 -22.07 -26.52 23.43
N ASP A 514 -22.70 -27.02 24.49
CA ASP A 514 -23.08 -28.44 24.65
C ASP A 514 -21.88 -29.42 24.51
N GLY A 515 -20.70 -29.00 24.94
CA GLY A 515 -19.47 -29.80 24.86
C GLY A 515 -18.81 -29.84 23.48
N GLN A 516 -19.28 -29.03 22.51
CA GLN A 516 -18.67 -28.88 21.19
C GLN A 516 -18.28 -27.43 20.93
N THR A 517 -17.08 -27.21 20.37
CA THR A 517 -16.65 -25.89 19.94
C THR A 517 -17.47 -25.46 18.72
N ARG A 518 -18.27 -24.40 18.87
CA ARG A 518 -19.00 -23.74 17.78
C ARG A 518 -18.25 -22.50 17.35
N TYR A 519 -18.30 -22.21 16.06
CA TYR A 519 -17.71 -21.03 15.44
C TYR A 519 -18.79 -20.23 14.71
N ALA A 520 -18.73 -18.91 14.78
CA ALA A 520 -19.57 -17.99 14.02
C ALA A 520 -18.72 -16.92 13.35
N ALA A 521 -18.75 -16.88 12.02
CA ALA A 521 -18.11 -15.83 11.22
C ALA A 521 -19.06 -14.64 11.08
N LEU A 522 -18.55 -13.44 11.34
CA LEU A 522 -19.30 -12.18 11.33
C LEU A 522 -18.85 -11.31 10.17
N THR A 523 -19.80 -10.90 9.33
CA THR A 523 -19.57 -9.93 8.24
C THR A 523 -19.64 -8.50 8.76
N ASP A 524 -18.73 -7.65 8.31
CA ASP A 524 -18.75 -6.21 8.60
C ASP A 524 -18.83 -5.92 10.10
N ILE A 525 -17.79 -6.34 10.82
CA ILE A 525 -17.74 -6.24 12.28
C ILE A 525 -17.72 -4.80 12.78
N LEU A 526 -18.41 -4.58 13.91
CA LEU A 526 -18.35 -3.37 14.70
C LEU A 526 -17.04 -3.30 15.51
N GLY A 527 -16.66 -2.11 15.98
CA GLY A 527 -15.51 -1.97 16.88
C GLY A 527 -15.68 -2.76 18.19
N ALA A 528 -16.91 -2.91 18.67
CA ALA A 528 -17.21 -3.74 19.84
C ALA A 528 -17.05 -5.24 19.55
N GLU A 529 -17.45 -5.70 18.36
CA GLU A 529 -17.35 -7.11 17.97
C GLU A 529 -15.89 -7.52 17.73
N ASP A 530 -15.04 -6.63 17.22
CA ASP A 530 -13.58 -6.81 17.17
C ASP A 530 -12.99 -7.00 18.58
N ALA A 531 -13.33 -6.11 19.51
CA ALA A 531 -12.84 -6.17 20.88
C ALA A 531 -13.29 -7.44 21.64
N LEU A 532 -14.49 -7.96 21.34
CA LEU A 532 -15.09 -9.13 21.98
C LEU A 532 -14.86 -10.44 21.21
N GLY A 533 -14.40 -10.36 19.96
CA GLY A 533 -14.12 -11.48 19.07
C GLY A 533 -12.77 -12.14 19.33
N ASP A 534 -12.62 -13.32 18.75
CA ASP A 534 -11.40 -14.13 18.86
C ASP A 534 -10.47 -13.98 17.67
N MET A 535 -11.03 -13.65 16.51
CA MET A 535 -10.27 -13.35 15.30
C MET A 535 -10.89 -12.15 14.61
N ASP A 536 -10.05 -11.29 14.09
CA ASP A 536 -10.42 -10.22 13.18
C ASP A 536 -9.58 -10.34 11.91
N PHE A 537 -10.24 -10.44 10.76
CA PHE A 537 -9.55 -10.49 9.48
C PHE A 537 -10.18 -9.54 8.47
N LYS A 538 -9.34 -8.98 7.61
CA LYS A 538 -9.68 -7.98 6.62
C LYS A 538 -9.31 -8.55 5.27
N VAL A 539 -10.22 -8.44 4.32
CA VAL A 539 -10.04 -8.94 2.95
C VAL A 539 -10.37 -7.80 1.99
N ALA A 540 -9.44 -7.49 1.10
CA ALA A 540 -9.63 -6.57 0.01
C ALA A 540 -9.35 -7.26 -1.32
N GLY A 541 -10.03 -6.84 -2.37
CA GLY A 541 -9.87 -7.46 -3.68
C GLY A 541 -10.82 -6.90 -4.73
N THR A 542 -10.59 -7.37 -5.95
CA THR A 542 -11.48 -7.13 -7.09
C THR A 542 -12.62 -8.16 -7.07
N SER A 543 -13.46 -8.15 -8.11
CA SER A 543 -14.41 -9.22 -8.38
C SER A 543 -13.74 -10.54 -8.76
N GLU A 544 -12.48 -10.50 -9.23
CA GLU A 544 -11.79 -11.66 -9.77
C GLU A 544 -10.84 -12.33 -8.76
N PHE A 545 -10.13 -11.55 -7.96
CA PHE A 545 -9.12 -12.06 -7.03
C PHE A 545 -8.89 -11.14 -5.84
N VAL A 546 -8.27 -11.69 -4.81
CA VAL A 546 -7.93 -10.97 -3.58
C VAL A 546 -6.65 -10.17 -3.78
N THR A 547 -6.65 -8.89 -3.41
CA THR A 547 -5.48 -8.02 -3.50
C THR A 547 -4.76 -7.84 -2.18
N ALA A 548 -5.45 -7.95 -1.04
CA ALA A 548 -4.80 -7.92 0.28
C ALA A 548 -5.60 -8.66 1.34
N ILE A 549 -4.89 -9.29 2.28
CA ILE A 549 -5.46 -9.92 3.48
C ILE A 549 -4.65 -9.51 4.69
N GLN A 550 -5.34 -9.23 5.78
CA GLN A 550 -4.74 -9.11 7.10
C GLN A 550 -5.57 -9.93 8.08
N LEU A 551 -4.97 -10.86 8.81
CA LEU A 551 -5.66 -11.68 9.82
C LEU A 551 -4.90 -11.63 11.13
N ASP A 552 -5.64 -11.46 12.22
CA ASP A 552 -5.15 -11.54 13.59
C ASP A 552 -6.06 -12.47 14.38
N THR A 553 -5.49 -13.46 15.07
CA THR A 553 -6.26 -14.31 15.97
C THR A 553 -5.63 -14.42 17.35
N LYS A 554 -6.50 -14.49 18.34
CA LYS A 554 -6.20 -14.81 19.74
C LYS A 554 -6.42 -16.30 20.04
N LEU A 555 -6.90 -17.07 19.05
CA LEU A 555 -7.17 -18.49 19.22
C LEU A 555 -5.89 -19.30 19.07
N ASP A 556 -5.89 -20.44 19.75
CA ASP A 556 -4.84 -21.45 19.70
C ASP A 556 -4.95 -22.34 18.45
N GLY A 557 -5.63 -21.86 17.40
CA GLY A 557 -5.90 -22.61 16.18
C GLY A 557 -7.34 -22.45 15.72
N ILE A 558 -7.53 -22.53 14.40
CA ILE A 558 -8.84 -22.47 13.76
C ILE A 558 -8.87 -23.57 12.70
N PRO A 559 -9.95 -24.39 12.64
CA PRO A 559 -10.07 -25.38 11.58
C PRO A 559 -10.03 -24.73 10.20
N ALA A 560 -9.29 -25.33 9.26
CA ALA A 560 -9.16 -24.80 7.90
C ALA A 560 -10.52 -24.60 7.20
N SER A 561 -11.50 -25.49 7.45
CA SER A 561 -12.86 -25.37 6.93
C SER A 561 -13.60 -24.13 7.43
N VAL A 562 -13.35 -23.71 8.68
CA VAL A 562 -13.95 -22.50 9.27
C VAL A 562 -13.35 -21.26 8.62
N LEU A 563 -12.02 -21.23 8.44
CA LEU A 563 -11.35 -20.13 7.76
C LEU A 563 -11.79 -20.00 6.29
N ALA A 564 -11.88 -21.13 5.57
CA ALA A 564 -12.36 -21.15 4.18
C ALA A 564 -13.79 -20.62 4.08
N GLY A 565 -14.70 -21.07 4.94
CA GLY A 565 -16.07 -20.56 4.99
C GLY A 565 -16.13 -19.05 5.29
N ALA A 566 -15.28 -18.56 6.19
CA ALA A 566 -15.19 -17.15 6.50
C ALA A 566 -14.65 -16.31 5.32
N LEU A 567 -13.69 -16.83 4.55
CA LEU A 567 -13.19 -16.19 3.32
C LEU A 567 -14.26 -16.15 2.23
N THR A 568 -15.03 -17.22 2.04
CA THR A 568 -16.18 -17.24 1.11
C THR A 568 -17.22 -16.19 1.49
N GLN A 569 -17.59 -16.11 2.77
CA GLN A 569 -18.51 -15.08 3.27
C GLN A 569 -17.96 -13.65 3.06
N ALA A 570 -16.63 -13.48 3.18
CA ALA A 570 -15.97 -12.20 2.89
C ALA A 570 -16.05 -11.83 1.40
N LYS A 571 -15.93 -12.82 0.50
CA LYS A 571 -16.08 -12.62 -0.95
C LYS A 571 -17.47 -12.09 -1.28
N ASP A 572 -18.52 -12.72 -0.77
CA ASP A 572 -19.90 -12.31 -1.03
C ASP A 572 -20.12 -10.86 -0.59
N ALA A 573 -19.64 -10.51 0.60
CA ALA A 573 -19.73 -9.14 1.12
C ALA A 573 -18.94 -8.13 0.27
N ARG A 574 -17.74 -8.52 -0.19
CA ARG A 574 -16.91 -7.71 -1.09
C ARG A 574 -17.63 -7.44 -2.41
N THR A 575 -18.28 -8.45 -2.98
CA THR A 575 -19.09 -8.31 -4.20
C THR A 575 -20.26 -7.35 -4.01
N THR A 576 -20.97 -7.40 -2.88
CA THR A 576 -22.02 -6.43 -2.55
C THR A 576 -21.48 -5.00 -2.47
N ILE A 577 -20.33 -4.80 -1.83
CA ILE A 577 -19.73 -3.46 -1.72
C ILE A 577 -19.28 -2.95 -3.10
N LEU A 578 -18.64 -3.80 -3.93
CA LEU A 578 -18.25 -3.44 -5.31
C LEU A 578 -19.45 -2.96 -6.13
N ALA A 579 -20.61 -3.58 -5.98
CA ALA A 579 -21.83 -3.14 -6.67
C ALA A 579 -22.24 -1.71 -6.28
N VAL A 580 -22.09 -1.34 -5.00
CA VAL A 580 -22.35 0.03 -4.53
C VAL A 580 -21.30 1.01 -5.06
N LEU A 581 -20.02 0.63 -5.08
CA LEU A 581 -18.97 1.49 -5.63
C LEU A 581 -19.21 1.78 -7.12
N ASN A 582 -19.52 0.74 -7.89
CA ASN A 582 -19.79 0.86 -9.32
C ASN A 582 -21.06 1.67 -9.62
N ALA A 583 -22.04 1.68 -8.70
CA ALA A 583 -23.23 2.52 -8.82
C ALA A 583 -22.91 4.01 -8.60
N ALA A 584 -21.90 4.34 -7.80
CA ALA A 584 -21.44 5.71 -7.58
C ALA A 584 -20.54 6.22 -8.72
N ILE A 585 -19.64 5.36 -9.23
CA ILE A 585 -18.77 5.65 -10.37
C ILE A 585 -18.34 4.33 -11.05
N ASP A 586 -18.70 4.15 -12.32
CA ASP A 586 -18.47 2.90 -13.07
C ASP A 586 -17.19 2.92 -13.91
N LYS A 587 -16.74 4.10 -14.31
CA LYS A 587 -15.52 4.34 -15.08
C LYS A 587 -14.78 5.58 -14.55
N PRO A 588 -13.48 5.74 -14.84
CA PRO A 588 -12.77 6.95 -14.48
C PRO A 588 -13.44 8.19 -15.11
N ASP A 589 -13.56 9.24 -14.31
CA ASP A 589 -14.00 10.56 -14.79
C ASP A 589 -12.90 11.21 -15.65
N GLU A 590 -13.24 12.30 -16.33
CA GLU A 590 -12.21 13.16 -16.90
C GLU A 590 -11.38 13.79 -15.77
N MET A 591 -10.06 13.81 -15.94
CA MET A 591 -9.17 14.44 -14.97
C MET A 591 -9.58 15.90 -14.73
N ALA A 592 -9.60 16.32 -13.46
CA ALA A 592 -9.98 17.69 -13.10
C ALA A 592 -9.18 18.73 -13.90
N PRO A 593 -9.77 19.91 -14.22
CA PRO A 593 -9.05 21.01 -14.88
C PRO A 593 -7.86 21.54 -14.05
N THR A 594 -7.90 21.35 -12.73
CA THR A 594 -6.83 21.73 -11.81
C THR A 594 -5.70 20.69 -11.74
N ALA A 595 -5.91 19.49 -12.28
CA ALA A 595 -4.91 18.45 -12.33
C ALA A 595 -3.92 18.71 -13.48
N PRO A 596 -2.60 18.56 -13.24
CA PRO A 596 -1.62 18.76 -14.29
C PRO A 596 -1.88 17.82 -15.46
N ARG A 597 -1.58 18.28 -16.67
CA ARG A 597 -1.62 17.46 -17.88
C ARG A 597 -0.21 16.97 -18.19
N VAL A 598 -0.05 15.66 -18.28
CA VAL A 598 1.21 15.02 -18.65
C VAL A 598 1.06 14.42 -20.03
N ILE A 599 1.83 14.92 -20.97
CA ILE A 599 1.92 14.41 -22.33
C ILE A 599 3.24 13.63 -22.41
N SER A 600 3.16 12.38 -22.83
CA SER A 600 4.34 11.57 -23.16
C SER A 600 4.64 11.68 -24.66
N VAL A 601 5.89 11.94 -25.01
CA VAL A 601 6.38 11.98 -26.40
C VAL A 601 7.63 11.11 -26.49
N GLN A 602 7.66 10.21 -27.47
CA GLN A 602 8.86 9.45 -27.78
C GLN A 602 9.74 10.25 -28.74
N ILE A 603 11.02 10.42 -28.41
CA ILE A 603 12.04 11.00 -29.29
C ILE A 603 13.15 9.99 -29.61
N PRO A 604 13.87 10.16 -30.74
CA PRO A 604 15.08 9.39 -30.99
C PRO A 604 16.15 9.62 -29.92
N VAL A 605 16.81 8.56 -29.45
CA VAL A 605 17.80 8.62 -28.35
C VAL A 605 18.98 9.55 -28.69
N ASP A 606 19.38 9.62 -29.96
CA ASP A 606 20.43 10.52 -30.46
C ASP A 606 20.05 12.01 -30.36
N LYS A 607 18.75 12.31 -30.27
CA LYS A 607 18.21 13.68 -30.17
C LYS A 607 18.02 14.18 -28.72
N ILE A 608 18.21 13.32 -27.72
CA ILE A 608 18.16 13.70 -26.30
C ILE A 608 19.15 14.84 -26.02
N GLY A 609 20.39 14.73 -26.52
CA GLY A 609 21.43 15.74 -26.31
C GLY A 609 21.08 17.11 -26.93
N GLU A 610 20.42 17.12 -28.10
CA GLU A 610 19.97 18.35 -28.76
C GLU A 610 18.81 19.00 -28.00
N LEU A 611 17.87 18.20 -27.49
CA LEU A 611 16.74 18.69 -26.70
C LEU A 611 17.16 19.27 -25.34
N ILE A 612 18.10 18.64 -24.64
CA ILE A 612 18.67 19.18 -23.40
C ILE A 612 19.47 20.46 -23.72
N GLY A 613 20.28 20.41 -24.77
CA GLY A 613 21.19 21.47 -25.15
C GLY A 613 22.35 21.67 -24.16
N PRO A 614 23.32 22.54 -24.48
CA PRO A 614 24.49 22.75 -23.63
C PRO A 614 24.08 23.29 -22.25
N LYS A 615 24.46 22.56 -21.18
CA LYS A 615 24.09 22.85 -19.77
C LYS A 615 22.58 22.91 -19.51
N GLY A 616 21.76 22.22 -20.30
CA GLY A 616 20.30 22.25 -20.14
C GLY A 616 19.65 23.53 -20.65
N LYS A 617 20.37 24.38 -21.42
CA LYS A 617 19.84 25.68 -21.85
C LYS A 617 18.56 25.55 -22.68
N MET A 618 18.47 24.54 -23.56
CA MET A 618 17.34 24.40 -24.47
C MET A 618 16.10 23.92 -23.72
N ILE A 619 16.23 22.84 -22.94
CA ILE A 619 15.14 22.34 -22.10
C ILE A 619 14.66 23.40 -21.09
N ASN A 620 15.58 24.17 -20.49
CA ASN A 620 15.19 25.26 -19.58
C ASN A 620 14.47 26.40 -20.33
N SER A 621 14.87 26.75 -21.55
CA SER A 621 14.15 27.75 -22.37
C SER A 621 12.72 27.32 -22.65
N ILE A 622 12.51 26.06 -23.04
CA ILE A 622 11.17 25.54 -23.31
C ILE A 622 10.32 25.57 -22.03
N GLN A 623 10.88 25.14 -20.89
CA GLN A 623 10.19 25.19 -19.60
C GLN A 623 9.86 26.62 -19.17
N ASP A 624 10.79 27.57 -19.35
CA ASP A 624 10.60 28.98 -19.00
C ASP A 624 9.55 29.66 -19.90
N GLU A 625 9.51 29.33 -21.20
CA GLU A 625 8.57 29.91 -22.16
C GLU A 625 7.15 29.35 -22.01
N THR A 626 7.02 28.06 -21.71
CA THR A 626 5.72 27.36 -21.67
C THR A 626 5.16 27.23 -20.27
N GLY A 627 5.99 27.37 -19.24
CA GLY A 627 5.68 27.05 -17.85
C GLY A 627 5.51 25.55 -17.60
N ALA A 628 5.83 24.70 -18.58
CA ALA A 628 5.82 23.25 -18.44
C ALA A 628 7.08 22.74 -17.73
N ASP A 629 6.97 21.57 -17.13
CA ASP A 629 8.05 20.78 -16.56
C ASP A 629 8.36 19.61 -17.48
N ILE A 630 9.62 19.49 -17.89
CA ILE A 630 10.04 18.50 -18.88
C ILE A 630 11.03 17.54 -18.24
N SER A 631 10.65 16.27 -18.18
CA SER A 631 11.52 15.17 -17.76
C SER A 631 11.86 14.30 -18.96
N ILE A 632 13.13 13.93 -19.13
CA ILE A 632 13.61 13.09 -20.23
C ILE A 632 14.22 11.83 -19.64
N GLU A 633 13.76 10.68 -20.09
CA GLU A 633 14.31 9.37 -19.73
C GLU A 633 15.41 8.94 -20.71
N GLU A 634 16.25 7.99 -20.29
CA GLU A 634 17.39 7.52 -21.09
C GLU A 634 16.99 6.77 -22.36
N ASP A 635 15.75 6.26 -22.41
CA ASP A 635 15.17 5.56 -23.56
C ASP A 635 14.56 6.49 -24.61
N GLY A 636 14.62 7.81 -24.40
CA GLY A 636 14.02 8.82 -25.28
C GLY A 636 12.56 9.15 -24.97
N THR A 637 11.99 8.65 -23.87
CA THR A 637 10.67 9.07 -23.40
C THR A 637 10.76 10.48 -22.80
N VAL A 638 9.95 11.42 -23.29
CA VAL A 638 9.85 12.78 -22.76
C VAL A 638 8.48 12.98 -22.11
N TYR A 639 8.46 13.23 -20.81
CA TYR A 639 7.26 13.60 -20.06
C TYR A 639 7.16 15.12 -19.95
N ILE A 640 6.09 15.68 -20.51
CA ILE A 640 5.81 17.11 -20.54
C ILE A 640 4.62 17.38 -19.63
N GLY A 641 4.87 17.98 -18.49
CA GLY A 641 3.86 18.33 -17.50
C GLY A 641 3.53 19.80 -17.50
N ALA A 642 2.27 20.18 -17.58
CA ALA A 642 1.88 21.56 -17.31
C ALA A 642 0.66 21.65 -16.41
N VAL A 643 0.47 22.83 -15.81
CA VAL A 643 -0.68 23.13 -14.95
C VAL A 643 -2.00 23.18 -15.73
N ASP A 644 -1.94 23.33 -17.05
CA ASP A 644 -3.07 23.30 -17.96
C ASP A 644 -2.72 22.63 -19.30
N GLY A 645 -3.73 22.26 -20.08
CA GLY A 645 -3.56 21.60 -21.38
C GLY A 645 -2.84 22.46 -22.44
N PRO A 646 -3.18 23.75 -22.62
CA PRO A 646 -2.52 24.62 -23.59
C PRO A 646 -1.00 24.75 -23.39
N SER A 647 -0.53 24.92 -22.16
CA SER A 647 0.91 24.96 -21.85
C SER A 647 1.60 23.64 -22.16
N ALA A 648 0.96 22.50 -21.85
CA ALA A 648 1.52 21.19 -22.17
C ALA A 648 1.66 20.98 -23.68
N GLU A 649 0.66 21.39 -24.46
CA GLU A 649 0.67 21.24 -25.91
C GLU A 649 1.68 22.18 -26.59
N ALA A 650 1.83 23.41 -26.08
CA ALA A 650 2.87 24.33 -26.54
C ALA A 650 4.29 23.74 -26.33
N ALA A 651 4.54 23.17 -25.15
CA ALA A 651 5.79 22.48 -24.86
C ALA A 651 5.98 21.23 -25.74
N ARG A 652 4.91 20.46 -26.00
CA ARG A 652 4.92 19.30 -26.90
C ARG A 652 5.35 19.68 -28.32
N ILE A 653 4.84 20.80 -28.84
CA ILE A 653 5.20 21.31 -30.17
C ILE A 653 6.67 21.71 -30.21
N MET A 654 7.14 22.46 -29.20
CA MET A 654 8.56 22.85 -29.10
C MET A 654 9.49 21.64 -29.01
N VAL A 655 9.20 20.69 -28.12
CA VAL A 655 9.97 19.43 -28.00
C VAL A 655 10.01 18.68 -29.32
N ASN A 656 8.86 18.50 -29.98
CA ASN A 656 8.80 17.81 -31.28
C ASN A 656 9.55 18.55 -32.38
N SER A 657 9.52 19.88 -32.42
CA SER A 657 10.26 20.66 -33.41
C SER A 657 11.78 20.47 -33.31
N VAL A 658 12.28 20.19 -32.10
CA VAL A 658 13.71 19.94 -31.83
C VAL A 658 14.07 18.49 -32.11
N ALA A 659 13.21 17.55 -31.67
CA ALA A 659 13.46 16.13 -31.79
C ALA A 659 13.21 15.57 -33.20
N ASN A 660 12.15 16.06 -33.86
CA ASN A 660 11.75 15.72 -35.21
C ASN A 660 11.66 17.01 -36.05
N PRO A 661 12.79 17.68 -36.32
CA PRO A 661 12.77 18.83 -37.21
C PRO A 661 12.25 18.35 -38.56
N THR A 662 11.13 18.90 -39.02
CA THR A 662 10.60 18.61 -40.35
C THR A 662 11.75 18.78 -41.35
N ASN A 663 12.24 17.68 -41.89
CA ASN A 663 13.24 17.68 -42.94
C ASN A 663 12.44 17.76 -44.23
N PRO A 664 12.50 18.91 -44.93
CA PRO A 664 11.71 19.07 -46.13
C PRO A 664 12.13 18.00 -47.15
N GLU A 665 11.17 17.23 -47.65
CA GLU A 665 11.42 16.18 -48.65
C GLU A 665 11.31 16.72 -50.07
N VAL A 666 11.95 16.04 -51.03
CA VAL A 666 11.82 16.38 -52.46
C VAL A 666 10.37 16.16 -52.89
N GLY A 667 9.72 17.20 -53.40
CA GLY A 667 8.31 17.21 -53.82
C GLY A 667 7.36 17.98 -52.89
N GLU A 668 7.80 18.38 -51.69
CA GLU A 668 6.95 19.16 -50.77
C GLU A 668 6.86 20.64 -51.19
N GLN A 669 5.65 21.21 -51.06
CA GLN A 669 5.35 22.61 -51.38
C GLN A 669 5.27 23.46 -50.11
N PHE A 670 5.94 24.62 -50.12
CA PHE A 670 6.00 25.56 -49.02
C PHE A 670 5.63 26.97 -49.50
N LEU A 671 4.87 27.71 -48.69
CA LEU A 671 4.69 29.14 -48.86
C LEU A 671 5.85 29.88 -48.18
N GLY A 672 6.97 30.01 -48.89
CA GLY A 672 8.20 30.58 -48.36
C GLY A 672 8.30 32.09 -48.56
N THR A 673 9.12 32.76 -47.75
CA THR A 673 9.38 34.21 -47.87
C THR A 673 10.78 34.48 -48.39
N VAL A 674 10.93 35.33 -49.40
CA VAL A 674 12.24 35.70 -49.96
C VAL A 674 13.03 36.50 -48.92
N VAL A 675 14.11 35.92 -48.40
CA VAL A 675 14.97 36.55 -47.37
C VAL A 675 16.13 37.30 -47.98
N LYS A 676 16.64 36.85 -49.14
CA LYS A 676 17.80 37.45 -49.78
C LYS A 676 17.79 37.17 -51.28
N ILE A 677 18.12 38.18 -52.08
CA ILE A 677 18.28 38.03 -53.53
C ILE A 677 19.78 38.06 -53.87
N ALA A 678 20.19 37.22 -54.81
CA ALA A 678 21.53 37.18 -55.37
C ALA A 678 21.46 37.15 -56.90
N ALA A 679 22.58 37.46 -57.57
CA ALA A 679 22.64 37.51 -59.04
C ALA A 679 22.22 36.19 -59.73
N PHE A 680 22.31 35.05 -59.03
CA PHE A 680 22.00 33.72 -59.56
C PHE A 680 20.69 33.12 -59.04
N GLY A 681 19.94 33.81 -58.17
CA GLY A 681 18.68 33.30 -57.62
C GLY A 681 18.19 34.04 -56.37
N ALA A 682 17.06 33.59 -55.83
CA ALA A 682 16.48 34.10 -54.59
C ALA A 682 16.54 33.02 -53.49
N PHE A 683 16.99 33.41 -52.30
CA PHE A 683 16.90 32.56 -51.10
C PHE A 683 15.53 32.76 -50.47
N VAL A 684 14.80 31.67 -50.32
CA VAL A 684 13.45 31.62 -49.78
C VAL A 684 13.50 30.84 -48.47
N SER A 685 13.09 31.46 -47.38
CA SER A 685 12.97 30.79 -46.08
C SER A 685 11.71 29.94 -46.06
N LEU A 686 11.89 28.64 -45.79
CA LEU A 686 10.82 27.64 -45.79
C LEU A 686 10.38 27.32 -44.36
N LEU A 687 11.36 27.17 -43.47
CA LEU A 687 11.21 26.92 -42.04
C LEU A 687 12.27 27.75 -41.29
N PRO A 688 12.07 28.06 -39.99
CA PRO A 688 13.07 28.75 -39.19
C PRO A 688 14.45 28.08 -39.28
N GLY A 689 15.44 28.79 -39.81
CA GLY A 689 16.81 28.30 -39.99
C GLY A 689 17.06 27.41 -41.23
N LYS A 690 16.07 27.19 -42.10
CA LYS A 690 16.22 26.46 -43.37
C LYS A 690 15.77 27.30 -44.56
N ASP A 691 16.75 27.69 -45.38
CA ASP A 691 16.54 28.45 -46.60
C ASP A 691 16.79 27.56 -47.83
N GLY A 692 15.93 27.67 -48.84
CA GLY A 692 16.13 27.05 -50.15
C GLY A 692 16.47 28.09 -51.22
N LEU A 693 17.19 27.66 -52.26
CA LEU A 693 17.57 28.51 -53.39
C LEU A 693 16.63 28.29 -54.57
N LEU A 694 15.91 29.35 -54.94
CA LEU A 694 15.18 29.46 -56.19
C LEU A 694 16.12 30.01 -57.26
N HIS A 695 16.68 29.12 -58.09
CA HIS A 695 17.67 29.49 -59.10
C HIS A 695 17.05 30.36 -60.21
N ILE A 696 17.83 31.26 -60.82
CA ILE A 696 17.35 32.19 -61.86
C ILE A 696 16.69 31.49 -63.06
N SER A 697 17.05 30.23 -63.34
CA SER A 697 16.39 29.42 -64.38
C SER A 697 14.94 29.07 -64.03
N GLU A 698 14.64 28.86 -62.76
CA GLU A 698 13.31 28.53 -62.24
C GLU A 698 12.47 29.79 -62.06
N VAL A 699 13.08 30.92 -61.70
CA VAL A 699 12.40 32.24 -61.64
C VAL A 699 11.80 32.64 -62.99
N ARG A 700 12.36 32.17 -64.12
CA ARG A 700 11.79 32.39 -65.46
C ARG A 700 10.38 31.81 -65.61
N LYS A 701 10.05 30.75 -64.87
CA LYS A 701 8.71 30.15 -64.87
C LYS A 701 7.68 31.13 -64.28
N LEU A 702 8.04 31.88 -63.23
CA LEU A 702 7.20 32.95 -62.65
C LEU A 702 7.00 34.14 -63.60
N ALA A 703 7.95 34.39 -64.50
CA ALA A 703 7.88 35.48 -65.48
C ALA A 703 7.21 35.08 -66.82
N GLY A 704 6.44 33.99 -66.84
CA GLY A 704 5.74 33.50 -68.04
C GLY A 704 6.68 33.07 -69.17
N GLY A 705 7.86 32.54 -68.84
CA GLY A 705 8.85 32.05 -69.81
C GLY A 705 9.71 33.14 -70.46
N LYS A 706 9.55 34.42 -70.08
CA LYS A 706 10.40 35.51 -70.56
C LYS A 706 11.80 35.44 -69.94
N ARG A 707 12.82 35.85 -70.71
CA ARG A 707 14.21 35.89 -70.24
C ARG A 707 14.34 36.95 -69.13
N VAL A 708 14.58 36.48 -67.91
CA VAL A 708 14.86 37.32 -66.74
C VAL A 708 16.36 37.63 -66.72
N GLU A 709 16.73 38.92 -66.79
CA GLU A 709 18.12 39.38 -66.67
C GLU A 709 18.53 39.63 -65.22
N ASN A 710 17.64 40.21 -64.40
CA ASN A 710 17.86 40.36 -62.95
C ASN A 710 16.71 39.72 -62.16
N VAL A 711 17.05 38.99 -61.08
CA VAL A 711 16.04 38.35 -60.20
C VAL A 711 15.17 39.38 -59.48
N GLU A 712 15.72 40.57 -59.23
CA GLU A 712 15.05 41.72 -58.59
C GLU A 712 13.87 42.27 -59.43
N ASP A 713 13.82 41.98 -60.73
CA ASP A 713 12.73 42.41 -61.62
C ASP A 713 11.45 41.57 -61.43
N VAL A 714 11.57 40.41 -60.77
CA VAL A 714 10.48 39.41 -60.63
C VAL A 714 10.17 39.12 -59.16
N LEU A 715 11.16 39.19 -58.27
CA LEU A 715 11.04 38.85 -56.86
C LEU A 715 11.58 39.98 -55.98
N GLY A 716 10.86 40.34 -54.93
CA GLY A 716 11.30 41.29 -53.90
C GLY A 716 11.65 40.60 -52.58
N VAL A 717 12.58 41.18 -51.81
CA VAL A 717 12.85 40.73 -50.43
C VAL A 717 11.59 40.96 -49.58
N GLY A 718 11.14 39.94 -48.85
CA GLY A 718 9.89 39.93 -48.10
C GLY A 718 8.67 39.40 -48.87
N GLN A 719 8.80 39.12 -50.17
CA GLN A 719 7.71 38.54 -50.98
C GLN A 719 7.47 37.08 -50.60
N LYS A 720 6.20 36.69 -50.45
CA LYS A 720 5.79 35.30 -50.28
C LYS A 720 5.63 34.62 -51.64
N VAL A 721 6.22 33.44 -51.81
CA VAL A 721 6.18 32.66 -53.06
C VAL A 721 5.94 31.20 -52.73
N LEU A 722 5.01 30.56 -53.45
CA LEU A 722 4.77 29.12 -53.34
C LEU A 722 5.85 28.38 -54.11
N VAL A 723 6.61 27.54 -53.41
CA VAL A 723 7.79 26.86 -53.95
C VAL A 723 7.78 25.38 -53.59
N GLU A 724 8.18 24.53 -54.53
CA GLU A 724 8.35 23.09 -54.36
C GLU A 724 9.84 22.74 -54.30
N ILE A 725 10.19 21.78 -53.45
CA ILE A 725 11.57 21.31 -53.31
C ILE A 725 11.87 20.29 -54.41
N THR A 726 12.77 20.65 -55.32
CA THR A 726 13.12 19.80 -56.46
C THR A 726 14.31 18.88 -56.18
N LYS A 727 15.23 19.31 -55.32
CA LYS A 727 16.44 18.55 -55.03
C LYS A 727 17.05 18.97 -53.71
N ILE A 728 17.58 18.00 -52.97
CA ILE A 728 18.43 18.19 -51.81
C ILE A 728 19.84 17.72 -52.21
N ASP A 729 20.85 18.58 -52.07
CA ASP A 729 22.23 18.20 -52.35
C ASP A 729 22.89 17.44 -51.18
N ASP A 730 24.05 16.81 -51.41
CA ASP A 730 24.80 16.04 -50.41
C ASP A 730 25.29 16.90 -49.21
N ARG A 731 25.12 18.23 -49.28
CA ARG A 731 25.46 19.20 -48.23
C ARG A 731 24.21 19.79 -47.56
N GLY A 732 23.02 19.26 -47.84
CA GLY A 732 21.75 19.67 -47.26
C GLY A 732 21.15 20.96 -47.83
N LYS A 733 21.64 21.47 -48.98
CA LYS A 733 21.06 22.65 -49.64
C LYS A 733 19.83 22.26 -50.45
N LEU A 734 18.77 23.05 -50.27
CA LEU A 734 17.47 22.84 -50.91
C LEU A 734 17.39 23.65 -52.22
N SER A 735 17.09 22.99 -53.34
CA SER A 735 16.82 23.63 -54.63
C SER A 735 15.30 23.73 -54.84
N LEU A 736 14.83 24.92 -55.19
CA LEU A 736 13.40 25.23 -55.26
C LEU A 736 12.95 25.47 -56.71
N ALA A 737 11.71 25.10 -57.01
CA ALA A 737 10.98 25.52 -58.20
C ALA A 737 9.67 26.21 -57.81
N PRO A 738 9.21 27.22 -58.55
CA PRO A 738 7.96 27.90 -58.23
C PRO A 738 6.77 27.09 -58.74
N VAL A 739 5.70 27.03 -57.94
CA VAL A 739 4.42 26.42 -58.34
C VAL A 739 3.58 27.49 -59.02
N LEU A 740 3.23 27.27 -60.29
CA LEU A 740 2.44 28.21 -61.09
C LEU A 740 0.94 27.92 -60.93
N ALA A 741 0.14 28.98 -60.80
CA ALA A 741 -1.28 28.93 -60.46
C ALA A 741 -2.23 28.41 -61.58
N ASP A 742 -1.75 27.53 -62.47
CA ASP A 742 -2.57 26.79 -63.45
C ASP A 742 -2.82 25.32 -63.02
N GLU A 743 -2.23 24.87 -61.89
CA GLU A 743 -2.50 23.56 -61.25
C GLU A 743 -3.23 23.71 -59.89
N ALA A 744 -3.96 24.81 -59.70
CA ALA A 744 -4.87 24.96 -58.57
C ALA A 744 -6.22 24.31 -58.88
N ASP A 745 -6.26 22.96 -58.88
CA ASP A 745 -7.53 22.27 -58.68
C ASP A 745 -7.85 22.27 -57.19
N THR A 746 -9.06 22.75 -56.90
CA THR A 746 -9.61 22.95 -55.57
C THR A 746 -9.63 21.68 -54.73
N GLN A 747 -8.79 21.60 -53.69
CA GLN A 747 -9.09 20.88 -52.44
C GLN A 747 -8.12 21.22 -51.28
N GLY A 748 -8.49 22.26 -50.52
CA GLY A 748 -8.51 22.27 -49.04
C GLY A 748 -7.21 22.19 -48.24
N ARG A 749 -6.79 23.32 -47.65
CA ARG A 749 -6.94 23.62 -46.21
C ARG A 749 -6.37 25.01 -45.89
N ASP A 750 -7.28 25.99 -45.82
CA ASP A 750 -7.08 27.18 -45.01
C ASP A 750 -7.13 26.77 -43.54
N ALA A 751 -6.01 26.95 -42.83
CA ALA A 751 -5.95 26.85 -41.38
C ALA A 751 -6.07 28.27 -40.79
N ALA A 752 -7.27 28.55 -40.29
CA ALA A 752 -7.61 29.39 -39.15
C ALA A 752 -6.77 30.66 -38.89
N SER A 753 -7.31 31.80 -39.33
CA SER A 753 -7.13 33.09 -38.65
C SER A 753 -8.50 33.75 -38.44
N GLU A 754 -9.27 33.25 -37.48
CA GLU A 754 -10.38 34.02 -36.89
C GLU A 754 -9.89 34.61 -35.58
N GLY A 755 -9.70 35.93 -35.56
CA GLY A 755 -9.58 36.70 -34.32
C GLY A 755 -10.96 36.87 -33.68
N PRO A 756 -11.05 36.97 -32.34
CA PRO A 756 -12.35 37.02 -31.67
C PRO A 756 -13.02 38.37 -31.87
N GLU A 757 -14.22 38.32 -32.46
CA GLU A 757 -15.21 39.40 -32.45
C GLU A 757 -15.87 39.46 -31.07
N ALA A 758 -15.93 40.65 -30.47
CA ALA A 758 -16.57 40.88 -29.19
C ALA A 758 -18.10 40.83 -29.31
N PRO A 759 -18.86 40.23 -28.36
CA PRO A 759 -20.30 40.39 -28.36
C PRO A 759 -20.71 41.66 -27.62
N ALA A 760 -21.56 42.44 -28.32
CA ALA A 760 -22.33 43.55 -27.79
C ALA A 760 -23.52 43.06 -26.95
N GLU A 761 -24.01 43.99 -26.14
CA GLU A 761 -25.12 43.93 -25.18
C GLU A 761 -26.38 43.19 -25.66
N GLY A 762 -26.97 42.43 -24.72
CA GLY A 762 -28.28 41.79 -24.81
C GLY A 762 -28.60 40.97 -23.57
#